data_AF-A0A182LT68-F1
#
_entry.id   AF-A0A182LT68-F1
#
_cell.length_a   1.000
_cell.length_b   1.000
_cell.length_c   1.000
_cell.angle_alpha   90.00
_cell.angle_beta   90.00
_cell.angle_gamma   90.00
#
_symmetry.space_group_name_H-M   'P 1'
#
loop_
_entity.id
_entity.type
_entity.pdbx_description
1 polymer ?
#
loop_
_entity_poly.entity_id
_entity_poly.type
_entity_poly.pdbx_seq_one_letter_code
_entity_poly.pdbx_strand_id
1 'polypeptide(L)'
;MDQIEESGEDSQAPESTFEDDLVPKEITDEFFEELCSKANLTVKDLQGNGQYGLAEDFQKLLITGQNLRQQLIEEQDRIAKMQDEVSAASGRVAQAMQLSQRDQDTIQTLKSEIQDAWKRADAAQTREQNVQEAMNQMREKLEKLHAESDRYGDRDDDVGSTMNKHKEGIMRERDRLYVEVEELNRRLHMQRVYMEELEQKCVESETKVKELFKLLDEASNEAFRDKRQLESLQTQLTEATAELATKTEEAKHFKLLSESNHKTTVQQSMQMAAIRTNLERIMTSSNLTQVKLAKSQADFDNMVQLKEKVTNELNTKVNILKLKEDENNKFRLENAKLLKTRELLQKRIQAIEATKGTLDQEVAKLKNTIVTFEKERDASKKSFDMARKQVDAVLRERDLVRKDLVKANRTITDQTEQMTLLDKHQKTLENEIKAHQAAAQKQQTLMLKVEKDRDRNAEEVQNLTDRIEQLNEDLLYKQNLIGELREKLKECEAKLFQCQNMLEITRGERNIFERDLTSCSKETEGLKERLKNAIRAVDQLKEENVNKVAELFKANKTIDKVEKEKQTLKTDVQNISIALQHSKSELSEKTNENARLNKTLSDDATNMTRLKKQLEGAINEKDLVKVQLTQRVEEINNLTEKLNMLNMALDRGENQYRDRLDDIRLLKIEISNLRSQRNLLTRGLANTADMRQEVLQLNRVLNQERVKARALEDEMLTPMNVHRWRKLSGKDPEKMDLIVKVQTLQRRVLYQSVTVSEQEKTLQQSEKMYEALKEVVEKLPSHKVKERLSATQRALTARTKKLKALAAEIRIKELDCKSKDCTLEQLKQALLDTKKELVKEKREKIKLVENIRGHRADGPTLTGTNTSSDIIVIRTTSQTAHTSSYRTLGSGFKAIC
;
A
#
# COMPACT_ATOMS: atom_id res chain seq x y z
N MET A 1 24.24 -37.62 48.14
CA MET A 1 25.03 -36.39 47.94
C MET A 1 24.62 -35.67 46.66
N ASP A 2 23.42 -35.11 46.50
CA ASP A 2 22.08 -35.24 47.12
C ASP A 2 21.10 -34.75 46.02
N GLN A 3 19.96 -35.38 45.67
CA GLN A 3 18.71 -35.62 46.42
C GLN A 3 18.06 -34.35 47.00
N ILE A 4 16.72 -34.39 47.13
CA ILE A 4 15.76 -33.29 47.38
C ILE A 4 15.36 -32.53 46.09
N GLU A 5 14.08 -32.42 45.70
CA GLU A 5 12.89 -33.27 45.95
C GLU A 5 11.76 -32.93 44.96
N GLU A 6 10.72 -33.76 44.90
CA GLU A 6 9.47 -33.45 44.18
C GLU A 6 8.54 -32.58 45.04
N SER A 7 7.78 -31.68 44.42
CA SER A 7 6.55 -31.15 45.02
C SER A 7 5.54 -30.76 43.93
N GLY A 8 4.62 -31.68 43.63
CA GLY A 8 3.40 -31.38 42.88
C GLY A 8 2.20 -31.41 43.83
N GLU A 9 1.48 -30.29 43.92
CA GLU A 9 0.09 -30.21 44.37
C GLU A 9 -0.58 -29.29 43.33
N ASP A 10 -1.37 -29.78 42.38
CA ASP A 10 -2.64 -30.51 42.50
C ASP A 10 -3.79 -29.61 43.00
N SER A 11 -4.81 -29.45 42.16
CA SER A 11 -6.03 -28.66 42.39
C SER A 11 -7.09 -29.05 41.36
N GLN A 12 -7.34 -30.35 41.22
CA GLN A 12 -8.54 -30.85 40.54
C GLN A 12 -9.77 -30.67 41.44
N ALA A 13 -10.78 -29.94 40.98
CA ALA A 13 -12.22 -30.21 41.19
C ALA A 13 -13.10 -29.03 40.70
N PRO A 14 -14.37 -29.26 40.33
CA PRO A 14 -14.99 -30.51 39.88
C PRO A 14 -15.47 -30.42 38.41
N GLU A 15 -15.94 -31.52 37.84
CA GLU A 15 -16.73 -31.50 36.60
C GLU A 15 -18.08 -30.81 36.84
N SER A 16 -18.44 -29.85 35.99
CA SER A 16 -19.81 -29.31 35.91
C SER A 16 -20.44 -29.70 34.57
N THR A 17 -21.21 -30.78 34.58
CA THR A 17 -21.99 -31.26 33.43
C THR A 17 -23.06 -30.26 32.99
N PHE A 18 -23.47 -30.32 31.72
CA PHE A 18 -24.58 -29.58 31.09
C PHE A 18 -24.40 -28.06 30.89
N GLU A 19 -23.62 -27.71 29.88
CA GLU A 19 -24.20 -26.91 28.79
C GLU A 19 -24.12 -27.70 27.49
N ASP A 20 -25.24 -27.82 26.76
CA ASP A 20 -25.24 -28.38 25.41
C ASP A 20 -24.62 -27.37 24.44
N ASP A 21 -23.36 -27.60 24.04
CA ASP A 21 -22.74 -26.96 22.88
C ASP A 21 -23.52 -27.38 21.61
N LEU A 22 -24.61 -26.67 21.31
CA LEU A 22 -25.46 -26.89 20.11
C LEU A 22 -24.69 -26.70 18.78
N VAL A 23 -23.45 -26.20 18.86
CA VAL A 23 -22.42 -26.35 17.83
C VAL A 23 -21.16 -26.89 18.53
N PRO A 24 -20.74 -28.15 18.28
CA PRO A 24 -19.53 -28.72 18.88
C PRO A 24 -18.29 -27.86 18.62
N LYS A 25 -17.42 -27.74 19.64
CA LYS A 25 -16.16 -26.98 19.57
C LYS A 25 -15.24 -27.48 18.45
N GLU A 26 -15.29 -28.78 18.15
CA GLU A 26 -14.77 -29.37 16.92
C GLU A 26 -15.93 -30.00 16.15
N ILE A 27 -16.16 -29.53 14.92
CA ILE A 27 -17.13 -30.16 14.00
C ILE A 27 -16.53 -31.50 13.56
N THR A 28 -16.97 -32.59 14.16
CA THR A 28 -16.65 -33.96 13.72
C THR A 28 -17.33 -34.25 12.38
N ASP A 29 -16.81 -35.20 11.61
CA ASP A 29 -17.44 -35.58 10.33
C ASP A 29 -18.84 -36.15 10.56
N GLU A 30 -19.04 -36.97 11.60
CA GLU A 30 -20.35 -37.50 12.01
C GLU A 30 -21.38 -36.38 12.28
N PHE A 31 -20.98 -35.33 13.01
CA PHE A 31 -21.86 -34.18 13.27
C PHE A 31 -22.13 -33.39 11.98
N PHE A 32 -21.15 -33.26 11.09
CA PHE A 32 -21.32 -32.57 9.82
C PHE A 32 -22.24 -33.34 8.85
N GLU A 33 -22.16 -34.67 8.81
CA GLU A 33 -23.08 -35.52 8.05
C GLU A 33 -24.49 -35.46 8.63
N GLU A 34 -24.66 -35.50 9.95
CA GLU A 34 -25.98 -35.39 10.59
C GLU A 34 -26.61 -34.01 10.34
N LEU A 35 -25.81 -32.94 10.40
CA LEU A 35 -26.21 -31.58 10.04
C LEU A 35 -26.63 -31.50 8.56
N CYS A 36 -25.86 -32.09 7.64
CA CYS A 36 -26.21 -32.16 6.22
C CYS A 36 -27.51 -32.95 5.99
N SER A 37 -27.75 -34.03 6.75
CA SER A 37 -28.98 -34.83 6.67
C SER A 37 -30.20 -34.04 7.14
N LYS A 38 -30.12 -33.39 8.31
CA LYS A 38 -31.14 -32.49 8.87
C LYS A 38 -31.42 -31.29 7.95
N ALA A 39 -30.39 -30.72 7.34
CA ALA A 39 -30.52 -29.65 6.36
C ALA A 39 -31.27 -30.09 5.09
N ASN A 40 -30.96 -31.26 4.54
CA ASN A 40 -31.67 -31.81 3.38
C ASN A 40 -33.15 -32.14 3.67
N LEU A 41 -33.48 -32.58 4.89
CA LEU A 41 -34.87 -32.73 5.33
C LEU A 41 -35.58 -31.38 5.39
N THR A 42 -34.95 -30.36 5.99
CA THR A 42 -35.49 -29.00 6.07
C THR A 42 -35.77 -28.41 4.68
N VAL A 43 -34.89 -28.64 3.69
CA VAL A 43 -35.11 -28.23 2.29
C VAL A 43 -36.34 -28.91 1.69
N LYS A 44 -36.54 -30.22 1.91
CA LYS A 44 -37.73 -30.95 1.44
C LYS A 44 -39.02 -30.43 2.08
N ASP A 45 -39.00 -30.14 3.39
CA ASP A 45 -40.16 -29.63 4.10
C ASP A 45 -40.52 -28.21 3.64
N LEU A 46 -39.53 -27.36 3.36
CA LEU A 46 -39.76 -26.02 2.77
C LEU A 46 -40.34 -26.12 1.35
N GLN A 47 -39.90 -27.07 0.52
CA GLN A 47 -40.48 -27.34 -0.79
C GLN A 47 -41.93 -27.86 -0.67
N GLY A 48 -42.19 -28.82 0.23
CA GLY A 48 -43.53 -29.37 0.48
C GLY A 48 -44.53 -28.32 0.98
N ASN A 49 -44.07 -27.36 1.78
CA ASN A 49 -44.85 -26.21 2.23
C ASN A 49 -44.93 -25.06 1.20
N GLY A 50 -44.44 -25.25 -0.04
CA GLY A 50 -44.51 -24.28 -1.13
C GLY A 50 -43.55 -23.09 -1.01
N GLN A 51 -42.62 -23.10 -0.05
CA GLN A 51 -41.66 -22.03 0.22
C GLN A 51 -40.37 -22.20 -0.61
N TYR A 52 -40.52 -22.42 -1.92
CA TYR A 52 -39.43 -22.79 -2.83
C TYR A 52 -38.21 -21.85 -2.78
N GLY A 53 -38.41 -20.54 -2.60
CA GLY A 53 -37.31 -19.57 -2.47
C GLY A 53 -36.43 -19.80 -1.24
N LEU A 54 -37.03 -20.02 -0.06
CA LEU A 54 -36.27 -20.36 1.14
C LEU A 54 -35.59 -21.72 0.99
N ALA A 55 -36.23 -22.70 0.35
CA ALA A 55 -35.62 -23.99 0.09
C ALA A 55 -34.38 -23.88 -0.81
N GLU A 56 -34.46 -23.07 -1.88
CA GLU A 56 -33.34 -22.84 -2.80
C GLU A 56 -32.16 -22.14 -2.10
N ASP A 57 -32.43 -21.11 -1.29
CA ASP A 57 -31.39 -20.38 -0.56
C ASP A 57 -30.77 -21.21 0.58
N PHE A 58 -31.56 -22.04 1.28
CA PHE A 58 -31.05 -22.97 2.27
C PHE A 58 -30.23 -24.10 1.63
N GLN A 59 -30.60 -24.54 0.41
CA GLN A 59 -29.82 -25.52 -0.36
C GLN A 59 -28.50 -24.93 -0.89
N LYS A 60 -28.47 -23.66 -1.31
CA LYS A 60 -27.22 -22.93 -1.60
C LYS A 60 -26.31 -22.83 -0.37
N LEU A 61 -26.89 -22.54 0.80
CA LEU A 61 -26.14 -22.46 2.06
C LEU A 61 -25.51 -23.81 2.43
N LEU A 62 -26.26 -24.91 2.27
CA LEU A 62 -25.77 -26.26 2.50
C LEU A 62 -24.60 -26.62 1.56
N ILE A 63 -24.74 -26.39 0.25
CA ILE A 63 -23.66 -26.63 -0.74
C ILE A 63 -22.42 -25.77 -0.42
N THR A 64 -22.63 -24.53 0.02
CA THR A 64 -21.53 -23.63 0.43
C THR A 64 -20.81 -24.17 1.67
N GLY A 65 -21.55 -24.67 2.66
CA GLY A 65 -20.98 -25.32 3.84
C GLY A 65 -20.16 -26.57 3.51
N GLN A 66 -20.65 -27.42 2.60
CA GLN A 66 -19.94 -28.61 2.13
C GLN A 66 -18.63 -28.26 1.42
N ASN A 67 -18.63 -27.25 0.54
CA ASN A 67 -17.41 -26.77 -0.11
C ASN A 67 -16.39 -26.21 0.90
N LEU A 68 -16.85 -25.51 1.95
CA LEU A 68 -15.97 -25.00 3.01
C LEU A 68 -15.39 -26.12 3.89
N ARG A 69 -16.15 -27.19 4.18
CA ARG A 69 -15.64 -28.38 4.88
C ARG A 69 -14.55 -29.09 4.06
N GLN A 70 -14.77 -29.26 2.76
CA GLN A 70 -13.76 -29.84 1.86
C GLN A 70 -12.46 -29.04 1.86
N GLN A 71 -12.55 -27.70 1.74
CA GLN A 71 -11.37 -26.82 1.80
C GLN A 71 -10.65 -26.88 3.16
N LEU A 72 -11.37 -26.98 4.27
CA LEU A 72 -10.77 -27.13 5.60
C LEU A 72 -9.92 -28.40 5.69
N ILE A 73 -10.43 -29.53 5.20
CA ILE A 73 -9.72 -30.81 5.16
C ILE A 73 -8.46 -30.69 4.29
N GLU A 74 -8.56 -30.11 3.09
CA GLU A 74 -7.42 -29.92 2.17
C GLU A 74 -6.31 -29.01 2.71
N GLU A 75 -6.63 -28.03 3.57
CA GLU A 75 -5.64 -27.20 4.26
C GLU A 75 -5.02 -27.92 5.48
N GLN A 76 -5.82 -28.65 6.27
CA GLN A 76 -5.30 -29.49 7.37
C GLN A 76 -4.31 -30.53 6.85
N ASP A 77 -4.67 -31.21 5.76
CA ASP A 77 -3.86 -32.22 5.08
C ASP A 77 -2.57 -31.65 4.47
N ARG A 78 -2.53 -30.33 4.21
CA ARG A 78 -1.33 -29.60 3.76
C ARG A 78 -0.45 -29.12 4.92
N ILE A 79 -1.07 -28.72 6.04
CA ILE A 79 -0.36 -28.34 7.27
C ILE A 79 0.43 -29.52 7.82
N ALA A 80 -0.18 -30.72 7.90
CA ALA A 80 0.50 -31.94 8.34
C ALA A 80 1.77 -32.23 7.52
N LYS A 81 1.68 -32.20 6.18
CA LYS A 81 2.81 -32.41 5.26
C LYS A 81 3.93 -31.39 5.46
N MET A 82 3.60 -30.12 5.71
CA MET A 82 4.60 -29.10 6.04
C MET A 82 5.28 -29.33 7.40
N GLN A 83 4.57 -29.89 8.39
CA GLN A 83 5.17 -30.24 9.69
C GLN A 83 6.16 -31.40 9.56
N ASP A 84 5.87 -32.41 8.74
CA ASP A 84 6.82 -33.49 8.42
C ASP A 84 8.08 -32.97 7.73
N GLU A 85 7.94 -32.07 6.75
CA GLU A 85 9.09 -31.45 6.06
C GLU A 85 9.96 -30.61 7.01
N VAL A 86 9.35 -29.86 7.93
CA VAL A 86 10.05 -29.08 8.97
C VAL A 86 10.78 -30.01 9.96
N SER A 87 10.15 -31.12 10.37
CA SER A 87 10.77 -32.14 11.22
C SER A 87 12.01 -32.75 10.54
N ALA A 88 11.87 -33.17 9.27
CA ALA A 88 12.98 -33.70 8.47
C ALA A 88 14.11 -32.68 8.22
N ALA A 89 13.78 -31.39 8.09
CA ALA A 89 14.77 -30.33 7.99
C ALA A 89 15.53 -30.13 9.33
N SER A 90 14.82 -30.13 10.46
CA SER A 90 15.41 -30.02 11.80
C SER A 90 16.42 -31.14 12.08
N GLY A 91 16.07 -32.39 11.75
CA GLY A 91 16.96 -33.54 11.90
C GLY A 91 18.28 -33.41 11.12
N ARG A 92 18.23 -32.88 9.88
CA ARG A 92 19.43 -32.63 9.07
C ARG A 92 20.34 -31.55 9.68
N VAL A 93 19.75 -30.50 10.26
CA VAL A 93 20.52 -29.43 10.95
C VAL A 93 21.22 -29.97 12.19
N ALA A 94 20.53 -30.77 13.01
CA ALA A 94 21.12 -31.39 14.20
C ALA A 94 22.30 -32.31 13.85
N GLN A 95 22.19 -33.10 12.77
CA GLN A 95 23.26 -33.97 12.29
C GLN A 95 24.49 -33.19 11.81
N ALA A 96 24.30 -32.09 11.07
CA ALA A 96 25.37 -31.21 10.63
C ALA A 96 26.09 -30.53 11.82
N MET A 97 25.33 -30.14 12.85
CA MET A 97 25.89 -29.52 14.06
C MET A 97 26.75 -30.51 14.88
N GLN A 98 26.36 -31.79 14.96
CA GLN A 98 27.19 -32.82 15.60
C GLN A 98 28.50 -33.08 14.84
N LEU A 99 28.50 -33.04 13.51
CA LEU A 99 29.72 -33.17 12.72
C LEU A 99 30.68 -32.00 12.99
N SER A 100 30.18 -30.76 12.89
CA SER A 100 30.99 -29.56 13.16
C SER A 100 31.60 -29.53 14.56
N GLN A 101 30.94 -30.11 15.58
CA GLN A 101 31.50 -30.21 16.92
C GLN A 101 32.68 -31.19 16.98
N ARG A 102 32.56 -32.37 16.36
CA ARG A 102 33.65 -33.38 16.31
C ARG A 102 34.89 -32.84 15.59
N ASP A 103 34.69 -32.10 14.51
CA ASP A 103 35.78 -31.47 13.77
C ASP A 103 36.51 -30.43 14.64
N GLN A 104 35.76 -29.64 15.42
CA GLN A 104 36.30 -28.65 16.34
C GLN A 104 37.11 -29.29 17.49
N ASP A 105 36.61 -30.38 18.08
CA ASP A 105 37.32 -31.15 19.12
C ASP A 105 38.63 -31.76 18.58
N THR A 106 38.59 -32.26 17.33
CA THR A 106 39.76 -32.81 16.63
C THR A 106 40.82 -31.73 16.36
N ILE A 107 40.39 -30.55 15.90
CA ILE A 107 41.27 -29.37 15.69
C ILE A 107 41.90 -28.90 17.00
N GLN A 108 41.17 -28.96 18.12
CA GLN A 108 41.69 -28.60 19.44
C GLN A 108 42.77 -29.58 19.92
N THR A 109 42.60 -30.88 19.64
CA THR A 109 43.59 -31.92 19.96
C THR A 109 44.91 -31.69 19.22
N LEU A 110 44.86 -31.51 17.90
CA LEU A 110 46.04 -31.24 17.06
C LEU A 110 46.79 -29.95 17.45
N LYS A 111 46.07 -28.93 17.93
CA LYS A 111 46.70 -27.69 18.44
C LYS A 111 47.52 -27.92 19.71
N SER A 112 47.12 -28.86 20.57
CA SER A 112 47.90 -29.23 21.77
C SER A 112 49.20 -29.93 21.38
N GLU A 113 49.14 -30.87 20.44
CA GLU A 113 50.31 -31.61 19.94
C GLU A 113 51.33 -30.68 19.29
N ILE A 114 50.87 -29.68 18.52
CA ILE A 114 51.73 -28.63 17.95
C ILE A 114 52.38 -27.79 19.05
N GLN A 115 51.66 -27.38 20.10
CA GLN A 115 52.28 -26.63 21.21
C GLN A 115 53.36 -27.45 21.94
N ASP A 116 53.14 -28.75 22.14
CA ASP A 116 54.14 -29.60 22.79
C ASP A 116 55.31 -29.96 21.86
N ALA A 117 55.13 -29.91 20.54
CA ALA A 117 56.22 -29.96 19.57
C ALA A 117 57.06 -28.67 19.60
N TRP A 118 56.42 -27.50 19.67
CA TRP A 118 57.11 -26.21 19.82
C TRP A 118 57.93 -26.13 21.10
N LYS A 119 57.37 -26.52 22.26
CA LYS A 119 58.14 -26.59 23.53
C LYS A 119 59.37 -27.52 23.43
N ARG A 120 59.29 -28.60 22.65
CA ARG A 120 60.42 -29.50 22.38
C ARG A 120 61.46 -28.87 21.44
N ALA A 121 61.04 -28.06 20.46
CA ALA A 121 61.92 -27.28 19.61
C ALA A 121 62.64 -26.17 20.39
N ASP A 122 61.91 -25.37 21.19
CA ASP A 122 62.51 -24.35 22.07
C ASP A 122 63.52 -24.95 23.05
N ALA A 123 63.20 -26.12 23.64
CA ALA A 123 64.11 -26.84 24.53
C ALA A 123 65.35 -27.41 23.80
N ALA A 124 65.26 -27.71 22.51
CA ALA A 124 66.40 -28.09 21.68
C ALA A 124 67.25 -26.86 21.31
N GLN A 125 66.63 -25.77 20.85
CA GLN A 125 67.29 -24.52 20.50
C GLN A 125 67.97 -23.87 21.73
N THR A 126 67.40 -24.01 22.93
CA THR A 126 68.05 -23.57 24.18
C THR A 126 69.31 -24.40 24.50
N ARG A 127 69.30 -25.71 24.22
CA ARG A 127 70.52 -26.55 24.34
C ARG A 127 71.55 -26.18 23.28
N GLU A 128 71.12 -25.94 22.05
CA GLU A 128 71.99 -25.50 20.96
C GLU A 128 72.62 -24.14 21.29
N GLN A 129 71.86 -23.17 21.78
CA GLN A 129 72.40 -21.89 22.25
C GLN A 129 73.40 -22.07 23.41
N ASN A 130 73.11 -22.91 24.40
CA ASN A 130 74.06 -23.21 25.47
C ASN A 130 75.35 -23.88 24.96
N VAL A 131 75.26 -24.75 23.94
CA VAL A 131 76.42 -25.34 23.26
C VAL A 131 77.16 -24.30 22.43
N GLN A 132 76.46 -23.35 21.81
CA GLN A 132 77.03 -22.26 21.01
C GLN A 132 77.75 -21.23 21.91
N GLU A 133 77.19 -20.90 23.07
CA GLU A 133 77.82 -20.05 24.08
C GLU A 133 79.03 -20.74 24.71
N ALA A 134 78.94 -22.04 25.02
CA ALA A 134 80.10 -22.84 25.43
C ALA A 134 81.18 -22.89 24.33
N MET A 135 80.81 -23.10 23.07
CA MET A 135 81.74 -23.08 21.94
C MET A 135 82.35 -21.69 21.73
N ASN A 136 81.60 -20.60 21.93
CA ASN A 136 82.14 -19.25 21.84
C ASN A 136 83.09 -18.93 22.99
N GLN A 137 82.82 -19.38 24.22
CA GLN A 137 83.79 -19.30 25.33
C GLN A 137 85.03 -20.17 25.08
N MET A 138 84.90 -21.28 24.35
CA MET A 138 86.05 -22.09 23.94
C MET A 138 86.81 -21.46 22.76
N ARG A 139 86.14 -20.73 21.85
CA ARG A 139 86.80 -19.90 20.81
C ARG A 139 87.57 -18.74 21.43
N GLU A 140 87.00 -18.01 22.38
CA GLU A 140 87.71 -16.96 23.14
C GLU A 140 88.93 -17.50 23.89
N LYS A 141 88.91 -18.77 24.32
CA LYS A 141 90.07 -19.44 24.95
C LYS A 141 91.09 -19.93 23.94
N LEU A 142 90.65 -20.42 22.78
CA LEU A 142 91.53 -20.83 21.67
C LEU A 142 92.22 -19.63 21.01
N GLU A 143 91.53 -18.51 20.79
CA GLU A 143 92.14 -17.25 20.30
C GLU A 143 93.15 -16.65 21.30
N LYS A 144 93.06 -17.02 22.59
CA LYS A 144 94.03 -16.65 23.64
C LYS A 144 95.12 -17.71 23.90
N LEU A 145 95.10 -18.85 23.20
CA LEU A 145 96.07 -19.95 23.39
C LEU A 145 96.73 -20.46 22.10
N HIS A 146 96.18 -20.23 20.91
CA HIS A 146 96.85 -20.54 19.63
C HIS A 146 97.95 -19.54 19.24
N ALA A 147 98.68 -19.06 20.26
CA ALA A 147 99.98 -18.45 20.13
C ALA A 147 101.16 -19.38 20.55
N GLU A 148 100.96 -20.58 21.16
CA GLU A 148 102.05 -21.38 21.82
C GLU A 148 101.96 -23.00 21.83
N SER A 149 102.95 -23.79 21.26
CA SER A 149 103.55 -25.19 21.61
C SER A 149 103.13 -26.70 21.14
N ASP A 150 103.94 -27.83 21.41
CA ASP A 150 103.93 -29.33 20.88
C ASP A 150 104.90 -30.52 21.53
N ARG A 151 104.74 -31.92 21.30
CA ARG A 151 105.72 -33.20 21.30
C ARG A 151 105.59 -34.64 22.07
N TYR A 152 106.31 -35.78 21.70
CA TYR A 152 106.05 -37.33 21.91
C TYR A 152 107.25 -38.47 21.81
N GLY A 153 107.11 -39.85 22.09
CA GLY A 153 108.16 -41.03 22.00
C GLY A 153 107.83 -42.61 22.31
N ASP A 154 108.75 -43.68 22.16
CA ASP A 154 108.60 -45.26 22.28
C ASP A 154 109.99 -46.15 22.26
N ARG A 155 110.35 -47.52 22.26
CA ARG A 155 110.11 -49.01 22.75
C ARG A 155 111.21 -50.08 22.17
N ASP A 156 111.52 -51.46 22.27
CA ASP A 156 111.38 -52.90 22.94
C ASP A 156 112.54 -53.93 22.37
N ASP A 157 112.86 -55.30 22.44
CA ASP A 157 112.78 -56.70 23.15
C ASP A 157 113.74 -57.80 22.40
N ASP A 158 114.12 -59.15 22.56
CA ASP A 158 114.18 -60.47 23.40
C ASP A 158 115.40 -61.47 22.91
N VAL A 159 115.73 -62.83 22.96
CA VAL A 159 115.30 -64.28 23.34
C VAL A 159 116.48 -65.41 23.37
N GLY A 160 116.33 -66.76 23.69
CA GLY A 160 117.42 -67.87 23.64
C GLY A 160 117.14 -69.45 23.84
N SER A 161 118.12 -70.45 23.73
CA SER A 161 117.95 -71.99 23.85
C SER A 161 119.24 -72.98 24.01
N THR A 162 119.17 -74.37 24.12
CA THR A 162 120.31 -75.40 24.42
C THR A 162 120.11 -76.99 24.19
N MET A 163 121.16 -77.90 24.17
CA MET A 163 121.19 -79.45 24.01
C MET A 163 122.54 -80.17 24.51
N ASN A 164 123.00 -81.49 24.50
CA ASN A 164 122.65 -82.93 24.14
C ASN A 164 123.65 -84.10 24.64
N LYS A 165 123.39 -85.44 24.41
CA LYS A 165 124.26 -86.71 24.24
C LYS A 165 124.43 -87.93 25.28
N HIS A 166 125.25 -88.99 24.95
CA HIS A 166 125.38 -90.43 25.48
C HIS A 166 126.83 -91.08 25.36
N LYS A 167 127.30 -92.38 25.55
CA LYS A 167 126.84 -93.85 25.47
C LYS A 167 127.87 -94.93 26.02
N GLU A 168 127.50 -96.21 26.33
CA GLU A 168 128.31 -97.51 26.40
C GLU A 168 127.38 -98.77 26.36
N GLY A 169 127.90 -100.01 26.22
CA GLY A 169 127.21 -101.28 26.59
C GLY A 169 127.79 -102.59 25.98
N ILE A 170 127.33 -103.78 26.45
CA ILE A 170 127.31 -105.09 25.71
C ILE A 170 125.98 -105.86 26.02
N MET A 171 125.92 -106.72 27.05
CA MET A 171 124.63 -107.19 27.62
C MET A 171 124.01 -106.10 28.50
N ARG A 172 124.87 -105.24 29.05
CA ARG A 172 124.49 -103.88 29.45
C ARG A 172 124.16 -102.97 28.25
N GLU A 173 124.22 -103.42 26.98
CA GLU A 173 123.66 -102.72 25.82
C GLU A 173 122.27 -103.27 25.49
N ARG A 174 121.97 -104.56 25.72
CA ARG A 174 120.57 -104.97 25.83
C ARG A 174 119.87 -104.13 26.91
N ASP A 175 120.51 -103.96 28.06
CA ASP A 175 119.90 -103.24 29.18
C ASP A 175 120.04 -101.69 29.05
N ARG A 176 121.16 -101.15 28.52
CA ARG A 176 121.25 -99.71 28.17
C ARG A 176 120.43 -99.35 26.95
N LEU A 177 120.29 -100.17 25.92
CA LEU A 177 119.34 -99.92 24.83
C LEU A 177 117.91 -100.06 25.32
N TYR A 178 117.59 -100.91 26.33
CA TYR A 178 116.25 -100.89 26.91
C TYR A 178 115.97 -99.53 27.57
N VAL A 179 116.87 -99.06 28.44
CA VAL A 179 116.77 -97.76 29.10
C VAL A 179 116.84 -96.60 28.09
N GLU A 180 117.70 -96.67 27.08
CA GLU A 180 117.91 -95.64 26.05
C GLU A 180 116.77 -95.64 25.03
N VAL A 181 116.08 -96.77 24.80
CA VAL A 181 114.81 -96.84 24.04
C VAL A 181 113.65 -96.33 24.89
N GLU A 182 113.60 -96.56 26.21
CA GLU A 182 112.63 -95.88 27.07
C GLU A 182 112.87 -94.36 27.11
N GLU A 183 114.11 -93.91 27.27
CA GLU A 183 114.52 -92.49 27.27
C GLU A 183 114.21 -91.83 25.91
N LEU A 184 114.53 -92.49 24.79
CA LEU A 184 114.22 -92.01 23.45
C LEU A 184 112.72 -92.01 23.18
N ASN A 185 111.95 -93.02 23.60
CA ASN A 185 110.48 -93.01 23.49
C ASN A 185 109.86 -91.90 24.34
N ARG A 186 110.36 -91.68 25.56
CA ARG A 186 109.90 -90.60 26.44
C ARG A 186 110.19 -89.23 25.82
N ARG A 187 111.37 -89.05 25.22
CA ARG A 187 111.76 -87.83 24.49
C ARG A 187 110.96 -87.64 23.20
N LEU A 188 110.67 -88.72 22.46
CA LEU A 188 109.83 -88.71 21.27
C LEU A 188 108.38 -88.32 21.62
N HIS A 189 107.86 -88.82 22.75
CA HIS A 189 106.53 -88.47 23.24
C HIS A 189 106.44 -86.99 23.62
N MET A 190 107.41 -86.45 24.38
CA MET A 190 107.47 -85.01 24.69
C MET A 190 107.55 -84.13 23.43
N GLN A 191 108.30 -84.55 22.41
CA GLN A 191 108.38 -83.82 21.14
C GLN A 191 107.07 -83.87 20.34
N ARG A 192 106.30 -84.96 20.40
CA ARG A 192 104.96 -85.02 19.79
C ARG A 192 103.98 -84.07 20.46
N VAL A 193 103.90 -84.08 21.78
CA VAL A 193 103.01 -83.18 22.55
C VAL A 193 103.32 -81.71 22.25
N TYR A 194 104.60 -81.33 22.21
CA TYR A 194 105.01 -79.97 21.86
C TYR A 194 104.65 -79.57 20.41
N MET A 195 104.64 -80.53 19.47
CA MET A 195 104.25 -80.29 18.09
C MET A 195 102.72 -80.14 17.96
N GLU A 196 101.94 -80.97 18.67
CA GLU A 196 100.48 -80.86 18.78
C GLU A 196 100.05 -79.50 19.39
N GLU A 197 100.75 -79.03 20.44
CA GLU A 197 100.54 -77.69 21.03
C GLU A 197 100.80 -76.53 20.05
N LEU A 198 101.78 -76.67 19.14
CA LEU A 198 102.09 -75.66 18.14
C LEU A 198 101.08 -75.65 16.99
N GLU A 199 100.69 -76.83 16.49
CA GLU A 199 99.66 -76.95 15.46
C GLU A 199 98.32 -76.36 15.94
N GLN A 200 97.93 -76.62 17.18
CA GLN A 200 96.71 -76.05 17.76
C GLN A 200 96.76 -74.51 17.84
N LYS A 201 97.89 -73.91 18.27
CA LYS A 201 98.06 -72.45 18.29
C LYS A 201 97.99 -71.81 16.90
N CYS A 202 98.50 -72.48 15.87
CA CYS A 202 98.36 -72.01 14.49
C CYS A 202 96.88 -71.97 14.07
N VAL A 203 96.11 -73.05 14.34
CA VAL A 203 94.67 -73.11 14.02
C VAL A 203 93.88 -72.02 14.77
N GLU A 204 94.16 -71.80 16.06
CA GLU A 204 93.54 -70.73 16.87
C GLU A 204 93.86 -69.32 16.35
N SER A 205 95.05 -69.11 15.77
CA SER A 205 95.39 -67.81 15.14
C SER A 205 94.65 -67.60 13.82
N GLU A 206 94.47 -68.65 13.01
CA GLU A 206 93.77 -68.59 11.73
C GLU A 206 92.26 -68.31 11.88
N THR A 207 91.59 -68.90 12.86
CA THR A 207 90.16 -68.64 13.11
C THR A 207 89.94 -67.17 13.50
N LYS A 208 90.78 -66.65 14.39
CA LYS A 208 90.68 -65.26 14.89
C LYS A 208 90.88 -64.20 13.80
N VAL A 209 91.74 -64.46 12.80
CA VAL A 209 91.88 -63.59 11.62
C VAL A 209 90.61 -63.61 10.77
N LYS A 210 89.99 -64.78 10.57
CA LYS A 210 88.75 -64.94 9.79
C LYS A 210 87.57 -64.22 10.46
N GLU A 211 87.49 -64.22 11.79
CA GLU A 211 86.51 -63.45 12.57
C GLU A 211 86.66 -61.93 12.40
N LEU A 212 87.89 -61.41 12.49
CA LEU A 212 88.16 -59.97 12.34
C LEU A 212 87.80 -59.43 10.94
N PHE A 213 88.06 -60.20 9.88
CA PHE A 213 87.63 -59.82 8.52
C PHE A 213 86.10 -59.75 8.39
N LYS A 214 85.37 -60.66 9.03
CA LYS A 214 83.90 -60.67 9.01
C LYS A 214 83.32 -59.44 9.71
N LEU A 215 83.84 -59.06 10.88
CA LEU A 215 83.42 -57.87 11.61
C LEU A 215 83.67 -56.56 10.82
N LEU A 216 84.78 -56.49 10.09
CA LEU A 216 85.12 -55.32 9.27
C LEU A 216 84.14 -55.14 8.09
N ASP A 217 83.76 -56.23 7.42
CA ASP A 217 82.78 -56.21 6.33
C ASP A 217 81.37 -55.90 6.86
N GLU A 218 80.98 -56.46 8.00
CA GLU A 218 79.70 -56.15 8.66
C GLU A 218 79.57 -54.65 9.00
N ALA A 219 80.60 -54.05 9.63
CA ALA A 219 80.61 -52.62 9.95
C ALA A 219 80.61 -51.71 8.70
N SER A 220 81.32 -52.10 7.63
CA SER A 220 81.32 -51.38 6.35
C SER A 220 79.92 -51.34 5.72
N ASN A 221 79.22 -52.48 5.74
CA ASN A 221 77.86 -52.61 5.24
C ASN A 221 76.81 -51.90 6.11
N GLU A 222 77.10 -51.58 7.38
CA GLU A 222 76.25 -50.74 8.23
C GLU A 222 76.45 -49.26 7.93
N ALA A 223 77.69 -48.77 7.86
CA ALA A 223 77.98 -47.38 7.51
C ALA A 223 77.37 -46.95 6.15
N PHE A 224 77.32 -47.87 5.17
CA PHE A 224 76.66 -47.61 3.88
C PHE A 224 75.13 -47.54 3.99
N ARG A 225 74.50 -48.35 4.87
CA ARG A 225 73.05 -48.28 5.15
C ARG A 225 72.69 -46.95 5.80
N ASP A 226 73.45 -46.53 6.80
CA ASP A 226 73.19 -45.30 7.57
C ASP A 226 73.34 -44.05 6.70
N LYS A 227 74.38 -43.99 5.86
CA LYS A 227 74.56 -42.89 4.88
C LYS A 227 73.35 -42.77 3.95
N ARG A 228 72.84 -43.89 3.44
CA ARG A 228 71.67 -43.91 2.54
C ARG A 228 70.37 -43.53 3.25
N GLN A 229 70.22 -43.86 4.54
CA GLN A 229 69.09 -43.37 5.35
C GLN A 229 69.18 -41.86 5.56
N LEU A 230 70.36 -41.32 5.87
CA LEU A 230 70.58 -39.89 6.07
C LEU A 230 70.28 -39.08 4.81
N GLU A 231 70.74 -39.54 3.64
CA GLU A 231 70.41 -38.94 2.34
C GLU A 231 68.89 -38.97 2.08
N SER A 232 68.21 -40.08 2.38
CA SER A 232 66.75 -40.18 2.22
C SER A 232 65.99 -39.23 3.16
N LEU A 233 66.45 -39.05 4.40
CA LEU A 233 65.85 -38.14 5.37
C LEU A 233 66.09 -36.67 5.01
N GLN A 234 67.23 -36.33 4.40
CA GLN A 234 67.49 -34.99 3.87
C GLN A 234 66.53 -34.64 2.72
N THR A 235 66.28 -35.57 1.78
CA THR A 235 65.29 -35.35 0.70
C THR A 235 63.90 -35.11 1.29
N GLN A 236 63.43 -35.97 2.19
CA GLN A 236 62.12 -35.83 2.85
C GLN A 236 61.99 -34.51 3.63
N LEU A 237 63.07 -34.04 4.28
CA LEU A 237 63.08 -32.74 4.95
C LEU A 237 62.95 -31.57 3.95
N THR A 238 63.64 -31.64 2.79
CA THR A 238 63.51 -30.61 1.75
C THR A 238 62.11 -30.60 1.12
N GLU A 239 61.50 -31.77 0.90
CA GLU A 239 60.12 -31.88 0.40
C GLU A 239 59.13 -31.31 1.42
N ALA A 240 59.21 -31.71 2.69
CA ALA A 240 58.34 -31.22 3.76
C ALA A 240 58.47 -29.70 3.99
N THR A 241 59.67 -29.12 3.83
CA THR A 241 59.84 -27.66 3.94
C THR A 241 59.27 -26.91 2.73
N ALA A 242 59.31 -27.48 1.52
CA ALA A 242 58.64 -26.94 0.35
C ALA A 242 57.10 -27.02 0.47
N GLU A 243 56.57 -28.16 0.95
CA GLU A 243 55.14 -28.29 1.25
C GLU A 243 54.70 -27.29 2.31
N LEU A 244 55.44 -27.15 3.41
CA LEU A 244 55.16 -26.15 4.44
C LEU A 244 55.12 -24.73 3.87
N ALA A 245 56.07 -24.37 2.99
CA ALA A 245 56.08 -23.07 2.32
C ALA A 245 54.78 -22.85 1.52
N THR A 246 54.40 -23.78 0.64
CA THR A 246 53.15 -23.68 -0.14
C THR A 246 51.91 -23.60 0.77
N LYS A 247 51.84 -24.37 1.85
CA LYS A 247 50.72 -24.34 2.81
C LYS A 247 50.65 -23.04 3.60
N THR A 248 51.77 -22.39 3.91
CA THR A 248 51.74 -21.04 4.49
C THR A 248 51.30 -19.97 3.48
N GLU A 249 51.57 -20.14 2.19
CA GLU A 249 51.09 -19.25 1.13
C GLU A 249 49.57 -19.41 0.89
N GLU A 250 49.08 -20.65 0.83
CA GLU A 250 47.65 -20.98 0.82
C GLU A 250 46.94 -20.38 2.04
N ALA A 251 47.50 -20.53 3.24
CA ALA A 251 46.93 -19.95 4.46
C ALA A 251 46.86 -18.42 4.44
N LYS A 252 47.88 -17.73 3.89
CA LYS A 252 47.83 -16.27 3.65
C LYS A 252 46.72 -15.90 2.67
N HIS A 253 46.59 -16.64 1.55
CA HIS A 253 45.55 -16.42 0.55
C HIS A 253 44.14 -16.62 1.16
N PHE A 254 43.89 -17.72 1.87
CA PHE A 254 42.62 -17.97 2.54
C PHE A 254 42.31 -16.94 3.62
N LYS A 255 43.32 -16.43 4.36
CA LYS A 255 43.13 -15.33 5.31
C LYS A 255 42.68 -14.03 4.61
N LEU A 256 43.36 -13.62 3.53
CA LEU A 256 42.97 -12.43 2.76
C LEU A 256 41.58 -12.58 2.12
N LEU A 257 41.24 -13.77 1.63
CA LEU A 257 39.92 -14.09 1.11
C LEU A 257 38.84 -14.05 2.22
N SER A 258 39.16 -14.54 3.42
CA SER A 258 38.28 -14.46 4.60
C SER A 258 38.05 -13.02 5.05
N GLU A 259 39.10 -12.19 5.10
CA GLU A 259 38.99 -10.76 5.44
C GLU A 259 38.17 -9.99 4.39
N SER A 260 38.34 -10.30 3.09
CA SER A 260 37.53 -9.75 2.00
C SER A 260 36.06 -10.17 2.11
N ASN A 261 35.79 -11.46 2.33
CA ASN A 261 34.45 -12.00 2.49
C ASN A 261 33.76 -11.49 3.77
N HIS A 262 34.50 -11.28 4.86
CA HIS A 262 33.97 -10.65 6.06
C HIS A 262 33.58 -9.19 5.79
N LYS A 263 34.41 -8.44 5.06
CA LYS A 263 34.12 -7.05 4.68
C LYS A 263 32.87 -6.93 3.79
N THR A 264 32.69 -7.80 2.81
CA THR A 264 31.46 -7.84 2.00
C THR A 264 30.25 -8.30 2.80
N THR A 265 30.41 -9.28 3.70
CA THR A 265 29.34 -9.72 4.62
C THR A 265 28.87 -8.59 5.54
N VAL A 266 29.79 -7.79 6.10
CA VAL A 266 29.45 -6.63 6.92
C VAL A 266 28.75 -5.55 6.09
N GLN A 267 29.21 -5.27 4.87
CA GLN A 267 28.54 -4.32 3.96
C GLN A 267 27.12 -4.79 3.59
N GLN A 268 26.94 -6.07 3.27
CA GLN A 268 25.63 -6.67 3.00
C GLN A 268 24.72 -6.63 4.24
N SER A 269 25.25 -6.89 5.44
CA SER A 269 24.50 -6.79 6.70
C SER A 269 24.02 -5.35 6.96
N MET A 270 24.87 -4.34 6.74
CA MET A 270 24.49 -2.92 6.82
C MET A 270 23.43 -2.54 5.76
N GLN A 271 23.56 -3.03 4.53
CA GLN A 271 22.56 -2.83 3.48
C GLN A 271 21.23 -3.49 3.85
N MET A 272 21.24 -4.72 4.39
CA MET A 272 20.04 -5.42 4.85
C MET A 272 19.37 -4.70 6.03
N ALA A 273 20.13 -4.10 6.96
CA ALA A 273 19.57 -3.26 8.02
C ALA A 273 18.92 -1.97 7.48
N ALA A 274 19.55 -1.32 6.50
CA ALA A 274 18.97 -0.16 5.82
C ALA A 274 17.71 -0.52 5.00
N ILE A 275 17.69 -1.69 4.36
CA ILE A 275 16.52 -2.22 3.64
C ILE A 275 15.40 -2.57 4.62
N ARG A 276 15.68 -3.22 5.76
CA ARG A 276 14.68 -3.54 6.79
C ARG A 276 14.00 -2.28 7.36
N THR A 277 14.79 -1.31 7.81
CA THR A 277 14.26 -0.04 8.33
C THR A 277 13.49 0.76 7.26
N ASN A 278 13.89 0.69 5.99
CA ASN A 278 13.11 1.26 4.89
C ASN A 278 11.81 0.48 4.60
N LEU A 279 11.82 -0.86 4.71
CA LEU A 279 10.63 -1.70 4.58
C LEU A 279 9.64 -1.45 5.73
N GLU A 280 10.09 -1.30 6.97
CA GLU A 280 9.25 -0.92 8.11
C GLU A 280 8.59 0.46 7.90
N ARG A 281 9.34 1.43 7.35
CA ARG A 281 8.83 2.75 6.96
C ARG A 281 7.82 2.67 5.81
N ILE A 282 8.03 1.78 4.83
CA ILE A 282 7.10 1.54 3.73
C ILE A 282 5.85 0.81 4.21
N MET A 283 5.97 -0.19 5.09
CA MET A 283 4.85 -0.91 5.71
C MET A 283 4.00 0.01 6.58
N THR A 284 4.60 0.85 7.42
CA THR A 284 3.84 1.81 8.24
C THR A 284 3.13 2.86 7.40
N SER A 285 3.76 3.33 6.30
CA SER A 285 3.10 4.18 5.29
C SER A 285 1.96 3.44 4.57
N SER A 286 2.18 2.19 4.17
CA SER A 286 1.20 1.33 3.49
C SER A 286 -0.01 1.04 4.37
N ASN A 287 0.18 0.72 5.65
CA ASN A 287 -0.89 0.53 6.61
C ASN A 287 -1.70 1.82 6.78
N LEU A 288 -1.04 2.99 6.82
CA LEU A 288 -1.71 4.28 6.89
C LEU A 288 -2.50 4.61 5.60
N THR A 289 -2.00 4.25 4.41
CA THR A 289 -2.76 4.40 3.15
C THR A 289 -3.89 3.38 3.05
N GLN A 290 -3.73 2.17 3.57
CA GLN A 290 -4.78 1.15 3.62
C GLN A 290 -5.93 1.56 4.56
N VAL A 291 -5.63 2.12 5.73
CA VAL A 291 -6.65 2.69 6.64
C VAL A 291 -7.37 3.88 6.00
N LYS A 292 -6.65 4.75 5.28
CA LYS A 292 -7.27 5.84 4.49
C LYS A 292 -8.16 5.30 3.37
N LEU A 293 -7.70 4.29 2.63
CA LEU A 293 -8.44 3.66 1.55
C LEU A 293 -9.72 2.99 2.07
N ALA A 294 -9.63 2.20 3.14
CA ALA A 294 -10.77 1.57 3.78
C ALA A 294 -11.81 2.61 4.27
N LYS A 295 -11.35 3.73 4.83
CA LYS A 295 -12.25 4.84 5.16
C LYS A 295 -12.90 5.46 3.91
N SER A 296 -12.13 5.80 2.89
CA SER A 296 -12.68 6.38 1.65
C SER A 296 -13.61 5.42 0.90
N GLN A 297 -13.40 4.11 1.03
CA GLN A 297 -14.30 3.09 0.51
C GLN A 297 -15.61 3.02 1.31
N ALA A 298 -15.55 3.03 2.66
CA ALA A 298 -16.75 3.14 3.48
C ALA A 298 -17.53 4.46 3.24
N ASP A 299 -16.83 5.58 3.08
CA ASP A 299 -17.44 6.87 2.71
C ASP A 299 -18.09 6.80 1.31
N PHE A 300 -17.48 6.08 0.35
CA PHE A 300 -18.06 5.82 -0.98
C PHE A 300 -19.28 4.91 -0.93
N ASP A 301 -19.23 3.79 -0.19
CA ASP A 301 -20.33 2.84 -0.05
C ASP A 301 -21.55 3.50 0.64
N ASN A 302 -21.31 4.36 1.63
CA ASN A 302 -22.35 5.22 2.22
C ASN A 302 -22.99 6.16 1.17
N MET A 303 -22.20 6.74 0.27
CA MET A 303 -22.70 7.58 -0.83
C MET A 303 -23.44 6.77 -1.91
N VAL A 304 -23.05 5.51 -2.16
CA VAL A 304 -23.78 4.58 -3.04
C VAL A 304 -25.14 4.23 -2.44
N GLN A 305 -25.21 3.87 -1.15
CA GLN A 305 -26.47 3.62 -0.45
C GLN A 305 -27.37 4.86 -0.43
N LEU A 306 -26.81 6.06 -0.26
CA LEU A 306 -27.56 7.32 -0.32
C LEU A 306 -28.11 7.58 -1.72
N LYS A 307 -27.29 7.38 -2.76
CA LYS A 307 -27.72 7.45 -4.17
C LYS A 307 -28.85 6.47 -4.45
N GLU A 308 -28.75 5.23 -3.97
CA GLU A 308 -29.78 4.21 -4.17
C GLU A 308 -31.10 4.57 -3.47
N LYS A 309 -31.05 5.02 -2.21
CA LYS A 309 -32.22 5.56 -1.48
C LYS A 309 -32.90 6.69 -2.26
N VAL A 310 -32.13 7.67 -2.73
CA VAL A 310 -32.64 8.80 -3.54
C VAL A 310 -33.19 8.32 -4.90
N THR A 311 -32.58 7.29 -5.51
CA THR A 311 -33.06 6.69 -6.77
C THR A 311 -34.39 5.96 -6.56
N ASN A 312 -34.56 5.25 -5.44
CA ASN A 312 -35.81 4.57 -5.10
C ASN A 312 -36.92 5.56 -4.70
N GLU A 313 -36.58 6.67 -4.02
CA GLU A 313 -37.49 7.81 -3.84
C GLU A 313 -37.90 8.47 -5.17
N LEU A 314 -36.98 8.60 -6.13
CA LEU A 314 -37.28 9.14 -7.44
C LEU A 314 -38.19 8.18 -8.24
N ASN A 315 -37.89 6.88 -8.26
CA ASN A 315 -38.68 5.86 -8.93
C ASN A 315 -40.10 5.75 -8.37
N THR A 316 -40.26 5.82 -7.04
CA THR A 316 -41.60 5.83 -6.41
C THR A 316 -42.37 7.11 -6.76
N LYS A 317 -41.73 8.29 -6.73
CA LYS A 317 -42.36 9.56 -7.18
C LYS A 317 -42.73 9.52 -8.67
N VAL A 318 -41.90 8.95 -9.54
CA VAL A 318 -42.19 8.75 -10.97
C VAL A 318 -43.36 7.80 -11.18
N ASN A 319 -43.46 6.71 -10.42
CA ASN A 319 -44.59 5.79 -10.52
C ASN A 319 -45.90 6.41 -10.01
N ILE A 320 -45.86 7.23 -8.95
CA ILE A 320 -47.02 8.03 -8.50
C ILE A 320 -47.45 9.03 -9.60
N LEU A 321 -46.50 9.70 -10.26
CA LEU A 321 -46.79 10.61 -11.37
C LEU A 321 -47.42 9.87 -12.56
N LYS A 322 -46.91 8.70 -12.95
CA LYS A 322 -47.51 7.86 -14.00
C LYS A 322 -48.95 7.47 -13.68
N LEU A 323 -49.22 6.98 -12.46
CA LEU A 323 -50.58 6.64 -12.03
C LEU A 323 -51.53 7.86 -12.10
N LYS A 324 -51.03 9.07 -11.78
CA LYS A 324 -51.81 10.31 -11.90
C LYS A 324 -51.98 10.78 -13.34
N GLU A 325 -51.03 10.49 -14.23
CA GLU A 325 -51.15 10.73 -15.67
C GLU A 325 -52.13 9.75 -16.33
N ASP A 326 -52.13 8.48 -15.92
CA ASP A 326 -53.09 7.46 -16.37
C ASP A 326 -54.52 7.77 -15.88
N GLU A 327 -54.69 8.22 -14.63
CA GLU A 327 -55.97 8.78 -14.14
C GLU A 327 -56.43 9.96 -15.00
N ASN A 328 -55.55 10.92 -15.30
CA ASN A 328 -55.87 12.08 -16.12
C ASN A 328 -56.25 11.68 -17.56
N ASN A 329 -55.52 10.74 -18.16
CA ASN A 329 -55.82 10.19 -19.48
C ASN A 329 -57.14 9.39 -19.50
N LYS A 330 -57.48 8.68 -18.42
CA LYS A 330 -58.81 8.06 -18.23
C LYS A 330 -59.92 9.11 -18.20
N PHE A 331 -59.77 10.19 -17.42
CA PHE A 331 -60.75 11.29 -17.39
C PHE A 331 -60.84 12.04 -18.74
N ARG A 332 -59.75 12.18 -19.50
CA ARG A 332 -59.76 12.73 -20.86
C ARG A 332 -60.54 11.83 -21.82
N LEU A 333 -60.33 10.51 -21.78
CA LEU A 333 -61.05 9.52 -22.58
C LEU A 333 -62.55 9.48 -22.22
N GLU A 334 -62.89 9.63 -20.94
CA GLU A 334 -64.27 9.69 -20.45
C GLU A 334 -64.98 10.97 -20.92
N ASN A 335 -64.35 12.15 -20.79
CA ASN A 335 -64.85 13.39 -21.35
C ASN A 335 -65.03 13.33 -22.89
N ALA A 336 -64.09 12.70 -23.60
CA ALA A 336 -64.19 12.50 -25.05
C ALA A 336 -65.35 11.56 -25.45
N LYS A 337 -65.66 10.54 -24.64
CA LYS A 337 -66.86 9.70 -24.80
C LYS A 337 -68.13 10.53 -24.56
N LEU A 338 -68.18 11.29 -23.46
CA LEU A 338 -69.34 12.13 -23.11
C LEU A 338 -69.64 13.15 -24.22
N LEU A 339 -68.62 13.84 -24.74
CA LEU A 339 -68.76 14.76 -25.88
C LEU A 339 -69.35 14.05 -27.12
N LYS A 340 -68.82 12.88 -27.51
CA LYS A 340 -69.36 12.10 -28.62
C LYS A 340 -70.81 11.65 -28.38
N THR A 341 -71.19 11.28 -27.16
CA THR A 341 -72.60 10.98 -26.84
C THR A 341 -73.50 12.20 -26.95
N ARG A 342 -73.02 13.39 -26.53
CA ARG A 342 -73.75 14.65 -26.70
C ARG A 342 -73.99 14.98 -28.17
N GLU A 343 -72.96 14.85 -29.00
CA GLU A 343 -73.06 15.06 -30.47
C GLU A 343 -74.01 14.06 -31.14
N LEU A 344 -73.97 12.78 -30.74
CA LEU A 344 -74.88 11.76 -31.27
C LEU A 344 -76.33 12.03 -30.88
N LEU A 345 -76.59 12.44 -29.63
CA LEU A 345 -77.92 12.84 -29.17
C LEU A 345 -78.41 14.09 -29.91
N GLN A 346 -77.55 15.09 -30.11
CA GLN A 346 -77.90 16.32 -30.82
C GLN A 346 -78.21 16.06 -32.31
N LYS A 347 -77.42 15.21 -32.99
CA LYS A 347 -77.74 14.75 -34.36
C LYS A 347 -79.04 13.94 -34.43
N ARG A 348 -79.33 13.13 -33.39
CA ARG A 348 -80.58 12.36 -33.31
C ARG A 348 -81.81 13.26 -33.12
N ILE A 349 -81.69 14.35 -32.36
CA ILE A 349 -82.74 15.38 -32.25
C ILE A 349 -82.99 16.03 -33.61
N GLN A 350 -81.94 16.51 -34.29
CA GLN A 350 -82.04 17.13 -35.62
C GLN A 350 -82.66 16.18 -36.67
N ALA A 351 -82.33 14.89 -36.62
CA ALA A 351 -82.93 13.88 -37.49
C ALA A 351 -84.44 13.70 -37.21
N ILE A 352 -84.84 13.67 -35.93
CA ILE A 352 -86.26 13.58 -35.54
C ILE A 352 -87.02 14.83 -36.02
N GLU A 353 -86.46 16.02 -35.81
CA GLU A 353 -87.04 17.29 -36.29
C GLU A 353 -87.23 17.30 -37.82
N ALA A 354 -86.24 16.82 -38.57
CA ALA A 354 -86.34 16.68 -40.02
C ALA A 354 -87.42 15.68 -40.44
N THR A 355 -87.49 14.49 -39.81
CA THR A 355 -88.53 13.49 -40.13
C THR A 355 -89.95 13.96 -39.79
N LYS A 356 -90.11 14.77 -38.74
CA LYS A 356 -91.38 15.44 -38.44
C LYS A 356 -91.76 16.38 -39.58
N GLY A 357 -90.83 17.22 -40.03
CA GLY A 357 -91.06 18.16 -41.13
C GLY A 357 -91.44 17.47 -42.46
N THR A 358 -90.90 16.29 -42.75
CA THR A 358 -91.34 15.50 -43.92
C THR A 358 -92.72 14.88 -43.74
N LEU A 359 -93.03 14.35 -42.56
CA LEU A 359 -94.36 13.78 -42.26
C LEU A 359 -95.47 14.83 -42.31
N ASP A 360 -95.22 16.03 -41.79
CA ASP A 360 -96.18 17.15 -41.87
C ASP A 360 -96.48 17.53 -43.35
N GLN A 361 -95.49 17.45 -44.24
CA GLN A 361 -95.68 17.64 -45.69
C GLN A 361 -96.40 16.47 -46.38
N GLU A 362 -96.17 15.23 -45.95
CA GLU A 362 -96.87 14.05 -46.48
C GLU A 362 -98.34 14.03 -46.07
N VAL A 363 -98.67 14.41 -44.83
CA VAL A 363 -100.07 14.62 -44.39
C VAL A 363 -100.78 15.68 -45.24
N ALA A 364 -100.09 16.74 -45.65
CA ALA A 364 -100.66 17.74 -46.56
C ALA A 364 -100.90 17.17 -47.98
N LYS A 365 -99.96 16.37 -48.51
CA LYS A 365 -100.12 15.71 -49.82
C LYS A 365 -101.26 14.69 -49.82
N LEU A 366 -101.36 13.87 -48.78
CA LEU A 366 -102.38 12.82 -48.64
C LEU A 366 -103.80 13.39 -48.53
N LYS A 367 -103.98 14.54 -47.86
CA LYS A 367 -105.26 15.26 -47.86
C LYS A 367 -105.70 15.67 -49.27
N ASN A 368 -104.77 16.10 -50.13
CA ASN A 368 -105.08 16.48 -51.50
C ASN A 368 -105.39 15.27 -52.41
N THR A 369 -104.71 14.13 -52.23
CA THR A 369 -104.96 12.93 -53.06
C THR A 369 -106.24 12.18 -52.67
N ILE A 370 -106.73 12.30 -51.44
CA ILE A 370 -108.07 11.80 -51.06
C ILE A 370 -109.14 12.50 -51.93
N VAL A 371 -109.06 13.83 -52.06
CA VAL A 371 -110.02 14.64 -52.84
C VAL A 371 -109.99 14.31 -54.36
N THR A 372 -108.88 13.79 -54.89
CA THR A 372 -108.83 13.29 -56.27
C THR A 372 -109.41 11.88 -56.39
N PHE A 373 -109.05 10.95 -55.50
CA PHE A 373 -109.55 9.58 -55.56
C PHE A 373 -111.06 9.45 -55.32
N GLU A 374 -111.67 10.35 -54.54
CA GLU A 374 -113.13 10.41 -54.40
C GLU A 374 -113.84 10.69 -55.74
N LYS A 375 -113.23 11.50 -56.62
CA LYS A 375 -113.77 11.80 -57.96
C LYS A 375 -113.54 10.65 -58.95
N GLU A 376 -112.40 9.97 -58.85
CA GLU A 376 -112.08 8.82 -59.72
C GLU A 376 -112.92 7.58 -59.40
N ARG A 377 -113.23 7.35 -58.12
CA ARG A 377 -114.13 6.27 -57.65
C ARG A 377 -115.48 6.31 -58.38
N ASP A 378 -116.08 7.50 -58.48
CA ASP A 378 -117.42 7.68 -59.04
C ASP A 378 -117.44 7.60 -60.58
N ALA A 379 -116.29 7.81 -61.23
CA ALA A 379 -116.10 7.49 -62.64
C ALA A 379 -115.91 5.99 -62.88
N SER A 380 -115.02 5.34 -62.11
CA SER A 380 -114.68 3.92 -62.24
C SER A 380 -115.91 3.01 -62.12
N LYS A 381 -116.85 3.34 -61.22
CA LYS A 381 -118.11 2.59 -61.03
C LYS A 381 -118.96 2.44 -62.31
N LYS A 382 -118.85 3.36 -63.29
CA LYS A 382 -119.56 3.25 -64.58
C LYS A 382 -118.86 2.35 -65.61
N SER A 383 -117.58 2.01 -65.40
CA SER A 383 -116.81 1.16 -66.32
C SER A 383 -117.04 -0.34 -66.06
N PHE A 384 -117.20 -0.71 -64.78
CA PHE A 384 -117.29 -2.10 -64.33
C PHE A 384 -118.45 -2.90 -64.97
N ASP A 385 -119.62 -2.27 -65.14
CA ASP A 385 -120.82 -2.93 -65.67
C ASP A 385 -120.68 -3.37 -67.14
N MET A 386 -119.75 -2.78 -67.92
CA MET A 386 -119.50 -3.21 -69.31
C MET A 386 -118.68 -4.50 -69.37
N ALA A 387 -117.65 -4.65 -68.51
CA ALA A 387 -116.71 -5.77 -68.55
C ALA A 387 -117.37 -7.13 -68.29
N ARG A 388 -118.47 -7.14 -67.53
CA ARG A 388 -119.21 -8.37 -67.15
C ARG A 388 -119.77 -9.15 -68.36
N LYS A 389 -119.94 -8.53 -69.53
CA LYS A 389 -120.47 -9.18 -70.74
C LYS A 389 -119.44 -10.00 -71.54
N GLN A 390 -118.15 -9.95 -71.19
CA GLN A 390 -117.07 -10.49 -72.03
C GLN A 390 -116.51 -11.85 -71.55
N VAL A 391 -117.04 -12.39 -70.44
CA VAL A 391 -116.54 -13.62 -69.78
C VAL A 391 -117.08 -14.91 -70.43
N ASP A 392 -118.31 -14.90 -70.97
CA ASP A 392 -119.00 -16.10 -71.46
C ASP A 392 -118.39 -16.74 -72.73
N ALA A 393 -117.41 -16.08 -73.36
CA ALA A 393 -116.83 -16.50 -74.63
C ALA A 393 -115.77 -17.63 -74.52
N VAL A 394 -115.05 -17.71 -73.39
CA VAL A 394 -113.78 -18.47 -73.30
C VAL A 394 -113.96 -19.94 -72.88
N LEU A 395 -115.15 -20.35 -72.45
CA LEU A 395 -115.40 -21.65 -71.81
C LEU A 395 -115.60 -22.86 -72.76
N ARG A 396 -115.22 -22.79 -74.04
CA ARG A 396 -115.63 -23.80 -75.05
C ARG A 396 -114.55 -24.50 -75.90
N GLU A 397 -113.28 -24.13 -75.84
CA GLU A 397 -112.24 -24.69 -76.74
C GLU A 397 -111.42 -25.85 -76.15
N ARG A 398 -111.65 -26.25 -74.90
CA ARG A 398 -110.73 -27.11 -74.13
C ARG A 398 -110.73 -28.61 -74.53
N ASP A 399 -111.85 -29.15 -75.02
CA ASP A 399 -112.15 -30.59 -74.84
C ASP A 399 -112.09 -31.45 -76.14
N LEU A 400 -111.59 -30.95 -77.29
CA LEU A 400 -111.74 -31.64 -78.58
C LEU A 400 -110.54 -32.49 -79.07
N VAL A 401 -109.29 -32.20 -78.67
CA VAL A 401 -108.08 -32.73 -79.37
C VAL A 401 -107.50 -34.01 -78.76
N ARG A 402 -108.09 -34.54 -77.67
CA ARG A 402 -107.48 -35.61 -76.85
C ARG A 402 -107.79 -37.05 -77.28
N LYS A 403 -108.04 -37.34 -78.57
CA LYS A 403 -108.62 -38.62 -79.01
C LYS A 403 -107.74 -39.50 -79.92
N ASP A 404 -107.00 -38.93 -80.86
CA ASP A 404 -106.52 -39.71 -82.02
C ASP A 404 -105.11 -40.29 -81.89
N LEU A 405 -104.78 -40.82 -80.70
CA LEU A 405 -103.64 -41.74 -80.51
C LEU A 405 -104.05 -43.20 -80.83
N VAL A 406 -104.75 -43.40 -81.95
CA VAL A 406 -105.14 -44.73 -82.45
C VAL A 406 -104.50 -44.96 -83.80
N LYS A 407 -103.53 -45.89 -83.82
CA LYS A 407 -103.05 -46.72 -84.94
C LYS A 407 -103.14 -46.06 -86.33
N ALA A 408 -102.03 -45.63 -86.92
CA ALA A 408 -101.16 -46.51 -87.72
C ALA A 408 -101.94 -47.18 -88.88
N ASN A 409 -101.56 -47.03 -90.16
CA ASN A 409 -100.21 -46.97 -90.73
C ASN A 409 -100.14 -45.89 -91.85
N ARG A 410 -98.99 -45.35 -92.27
CA ARG A 410 -97.73 -46.02 -92.67
C ARG A 410 -97.84 -46.86 -93.95
N THR A 411 -98.62 -46.40 -94.95
CA THR A 411 -98.46 -46.74 -96.39
C THR A 411 -99.16 -45.71 -97.30
N ILE A 412 -98.47 -44.61 -97.68
CA ILE A 412 -98.60 -43.99 -99.02
C ILE A 412 -97.20 -43.56 -99.47
N THR A 413 -96.46 -44.54 -99.97
CA THR A 413 -95.36 -44.42 -100.93
C THR A 413 -95.51 -45.59 -101.90
N ASP A 414 -95.65 -46.79 -101.34
CA ASP A 414 -95.53 -48.05 -102.07
C ASP A 414 -96.89 -48.73 -102.35
N GLN A 415 -97.86 -47.91 -102.79
CA GLN A 415 -98.76 -48.31 -103.88
C GLN A 415 -98.51 -47.43 -105.10
N THR A 416 -97.22 -47.35 -105.45
CA THR A 416 -96.78 -47.24 -106.83
C THR A 416 -96.22 -48.64 -107.13
N GLU A 417 -96.90 -49.52 -107.85
CA GLU A 417 -97.64 -49.24 -109.09
C GLU A 417 -99.14 -49.62 -109.09
N GLN A 418 -99.79 -49.21 -110.17
CA GLN A 418 -101.15 -49.57 -110.57
C GLN A 418 -101.29 -51.09 -110.74
N MET A 419 -102.33 -51.68 -110.15
CA MET A 419 -103.09 -52.83 -110.68
C MET A 419 -104.26 -53.10 -109.70
N THR A 420 -105.24 -52.20 -109.67
CA THR A 420 -106.56 -52.47 -110.27
C THR A 420 -107.09 -53.88 -109.99
N LEU A 421 -107.76 -54.01 -108.84
CA LEU A 421 -109.06 -54.67 -108.69
C LEU A 421 -109.34 -55.83 -109.66
N LEU A 422 -108.98 -57.04 -109.21
CA LEU A 422 -109.61 -58.33 -109.52
C LEU A 422 -110.25 -58.50 -110.92
N ASP A 423 -109.66 -59.37 -111.72
CA ASP A 423 -110.36 -60.01 -112.83
C ASP A 423 -111.72 -60.58 -112.36
N LYS A 424 -112.80 -59.95 -112.83
CA LYS A 424 -114.14 -60.52 -112.81
C LYS A 424 -114.39 -61.22 -114.14
N HIS A 425 -113.62 -62.24 -114.49
CA HIS A 425 -114.00 -63.05 -115.66
C HIS A 425 -113.72 -64.54 -115.63
N GLN A 426 -112.50 -65.02 -115.37
CA GLN A 426 -112.08 -66.30 -115.96
C GLN A 426 -112.40 -67.54 -115.10
N LYS A 427 -113.68 -67.93 -115.11
CA LYS A 427 -114.25 -69.12 -114.46
C LYS A 427 -114.80 -70.13 -115.48
N THR A 428 -114.01 -70.48 -116.51
CA THR A 428 -114.61 -71.01 -117.77
C THR A 428 -113.88 -72.12 -118.53
N LEU A 429 -112.65 -72.51 -118.21
CA LEU A 429 -111.87 -73.47 -119.04
C LEU A 429 -111.23 -74.61 -118.23
N GLU A 430 -112.08 -75.53 -117.75
CA GLU A 430 -111.67 -76.71 -116.96
C GLU A 430 -112.23 -78.04 -117.57
N ASN A 431 -112.78 -78.00 -118.78
CA ASN A 431 -113.81 -78.95 -119.24
C ASN A 431 -113.41 -79.95 -120.36
N GLU A 432 -112.17 -79.97 -120.88
CA GLU A 432 -111.83 -80.73 -122.11
C GLU A 432 -110.93 -81.97 -121.92
N ILE A 433 -111.03 -82.67 -120.78
CA ILE A 433 -110.39 -83.99 -120.61
C ILE A 433 -111.25 -85.12 -121.25
N LYS A 434 -110.62 -86.25 -121.60
CA LYS A 434 -111.13 -87.65 -121.48
C LYS A 434 -111.87 -88.38 -122.63
N ALA A 435 -112.10 -87.82 -123.82
CA ALA A 435 -113.07 -88.40 -124.77
C ALA A 435 -112.84 -89.87 -125.28
N HIS A 436 -111.63 -90.28 -125.72
CA HIS A 436 -111.50 -91.42 -126.66
C HIS A 436 -110.54 -92.55 -126.23
N GLN A 437 -110.83 -93.17 -125.09
CA GLN A 437 -109.99 -94.18 -124.44
C GLN A 437 -110.28 -95.65 -124.84
N ALA A 438 -111.10 -95.90 -125.87
CA ALA A 438 -111.88 -97.16 -125.98
C ALA A 438 -111.34 -98.27 -126.91
N ALA A 439 -110.36 -98.03 -127.79
CA ALA A 439 -109.98 -99.00 -128.84
C ALA A 439 -109.02 -100.13 -128.41
N ALA A 440 -108.48 -100.09 -127.19
CA ALA A 440 -107.22 -100.76 -126.84
C ALA A 440 -107.24 -102.29 -126.70
N GLN A 441 -108.42 -102.93 -126.53
CA GLN A 441 -108.49 -104.19 -125.78
C GLN A 441 -108.24 -105.49 -126.57
N LYS A 442 -108.09 -105.46 -127.91
CA LYS A 442 -107.81 -106.67 -128.73
C LYS A 442 -106.34 -106.87 -129.13
N GLN A 443 -105.47 -105.87 -128.94
CA GLN A 443 -104.02 -105.99 -129.21
C GLN A 443 -103.26 -106.71 -128.07
N GLN A 444 -103.90 -106.85 -126.91
CA GLN A 444 -103.27 -107.09 -125.60
C GLN A 444 -102.60 -108.47 -125.46
N THR A 445 -103.16 -109.53 -126.05
CA THR A 445 -102.69 -110.91 -125.84
C THR A 445 -101.39 -111.27 -126.56
N LEU A 446 -100.96 -110.51 -127.57
CA LEU A 446 -99.67 -110.74 -128.24
C LEU A 446 -98.51 -110.00 -127.56
N MET A 447 -98.82 -108.93 -126.82
CA MET A 447 -97.85 -108.05 -126.14
C MET A 447 -97.13 -108.78 -125.00
N LEU A 448 -97.90 -109.52 -124.19
CA LEU A 448 -97.47 -110.25 -122.98
C LEU A 448 -96.30 -111.24 -123.16
N LYS A 449 -95.97 -111.63 -124.39
CA LYS A 449 -94.82 -112.50 -124.68
C LYS A 449 -93.54 -111.74 -125.00
N VAL A 450 -93.64 -110.50 -125.49
CA VAL A 450 -92.50 -109.62 -125.77
C VAL A 450 -92.10 -108.81 -124.53
N GLU A 451 -93.08 -108.42 -123.71
CA GLU A 451 -92.85 -107.72 -122.43
C GLU A 451 -91.92 -108.54 -121.51
N LYS A 452 -92.11 -109.87 -121.44
CA LYS A 452 -91.34 -110.75 -120.54
C LYS A 452 -89.86 -110.88 -120.88
N ASP A 453 -89.49 -110.71 -122.15
CA ASP A 453 -88.09 -110.72 -122.58
C ASP A 453 -87.47 -109.30 -122.55
N ARG A 454 -88.29 -108.24 -122.62
CA ARG A 454 -87.86 -106.86 -122.34
C ARG A 454 -87.43 -106.68 -120.88
N ASP A 455 -88.25 -107.16 -119.95
CA ASP A 455 -88.11 -106.82 -118.53
C ASP A 455 -86.85 -107.42 -117.89
N ARG A 456 -86.38 -108.59 -118.37
CA ARG A 456 -85.08 -109.15 -117.99
C ARG A 456 -83.90 -108.25 -118.36
N ASN A 457 -83.90 -107.69 -119.56
CA ASN A 457 -82.82 -106.82 -120.03
C ASN A 457 -82.81 -105.47 -119.28
N ALA A 458 -83.93 -105.06 -118.68
CA ALA A 458 -84.00 -103.88 -117.83
C ALA A 458 -83.34 -104.12 -116.46
N GLU A 459 -83.52 -105.30 -115.85
CA GLU A 459 -82.86 -105.65 -114.58
C GLU A 459 -81.32 -105.64 -114.71
N GLU A 460 -80.75 -106.20 -115.78
CA GLU A 460 -79.28 -106.20 -115.97
C GLU A 460 -78.71 -104.78 -116.12
N VAL A 461 -79.41 -103.87 -116.80
CA VAL A 461 -78.99 -102.47 -116.97
C VAL A 461 -79.05 -101.70 -115.64
N GLN A 462 -80.07 -101.91 -114.81
CA GLN A 462 -80.16 -101.26 -113.50
C GLN A 462 -79.02 -101.70 -112.58
N ASN A 463 -78.76 -103.00 -112.47
CA ASN A 463 -77.69 -103.54 -111.62
C ASN A 463 -76.29 -103.01 -112.00
N LEU A 464 -76.04 -102.74 -113.28
CA LEU A 464 -74.81 -102.10 -113.75
C LEU A 464 -74.76 -100.60 -113.44
N THR A 465 -75.91 -99.92 -113.41
CA THR A 465 -76.02 -98.48 -113.11
C THR A 465 -75.76 -98.21 -111.63
N ASP A 466 -76.43 -98.95 -110.73
CA ASP A 466 -76.24 -98.86 -109.27
C ASP A 466 -74.76 -99.05 -108.88
N ARG A 467 -74.06 -99.95 -109.59
CA ARG A 467 -72.65 -100.25 -109.36
C ARG A 467 -71.71 -99.13 -109.80
N ILE A 468 -72.11 -98.31 -110.79
CA ILE A 468 -71.35 -97.12 -111.21
C ILE A 468 -71.54 -95.98 -110.21
N GLU A 469 -72.76 -95.78 -109.70
CA GLU A 469 -73.04 -94.74 -108.70
C GLU A 469 -72.22 -94.97 -107.42
N GLN A 470 -72.23 -96.19 -106.87
CA GLN A 470 -71.45 -96.55 -105.69
C GLN A 470 -69.93 -96.32 -105.86
N LEU A 471 -69.38 -96.55 -107.05
CA LEU A 471 -67.96 -96.28 -107.33
C LEU A 471 -67.64 -94.78 -107.44
N ASN A 472 -68.60 -93.96 -107.85
CA ASN A 472 -68.45 -92.50 -107.86
C ASN A 472 -68.52 -91.91 -106.44
N GLU A 473 -69.37 -92.44 -105.56
CA GLU A 473 -69.41 -92.06 -104.14
C GLU A 473 -68.09 -92.37 -103.43
N ASP A 474 -67.54 -93.58 -103.63
CA ASP A 474 -66.22 -93.97 -103.12
C ASP A 474 -65.12 -93.02 -103.60
N LEU A 475 -65.12 -92.65 -104.89
CA LEU A 475 -64.12 -91.76 -105.49
C LEU A 475 -64.22 -90.33 -104.93
N LEU A 476 -65.45 -89.81 -104.75
CA LEU A 476 -65.70 -88.52 -104.12
C LEU A 476 -65.23 -88.50 -102.66
N TYR A 477 -65.50 -89.56 -101.90
CA TYR A 477 -64.99 -89.71 -100.53
C TYR A 477 -63.45 -89.70 -100.47
N LYS A 478 -62.77 -90.41 -101.39
CA LYS A 478 -61.29 -90.35 -101.47
C LYS A 478 -60.77 -88.96 -101.84
N GLN A 479 -61.44 -88.23 -102.75
CA GLN A 479 -61.05 -86.85 -103.07
C GLN A 479 -61.17 -85.91 -101.87
N ASN A 480 -62.28 -85.99 -101.13
CA ASN A 480 -62.49 -85.17 -99.92
C ASN A 480 -61.42 -85.45 -98.85
N LEU A 481 -61.10 -86.73 -98.60
CA LEU A 481 -60.05 -87.12 -97.66
C LEU A 481 -58.65 -86.62 -98.08
N ILE A 482 -58.35 -86.60 -99.38
CA ILE A 482 -57.11 -85.99 -99.92
C ILE A 482 -57.11 -84.47 -99.72
N GLY A 483 -58.27 -83.82 -99.80
CA GLY A 483 -58.45 -82.41 -99.46
C GLY A 483 -58.09 -82.13 -98.00
N GLU A 484 -58.73 -82.82 -97.05
CA GLU A 484 -58.46 -82.68 -95.62
C GLU A 484 -56.99 -82.92 -95.26
N LEU A 485 -56.35 -83.96 -95.83
CA LEU A 485 -54.96 -84.28 -95.54
C LEU A 485 -54.00 -83.22 -96.08
N ARG A 486 -54.31 -82.57 -97.20
CA ARG A 486 -53.55 -81.43 -97.73
C ARG A 486 -53.73 -80.17 -96.91
N GLU A 487 -54.91 -79.96 -96.32
CA GLU A 487 -55.16 -78.84 -95.41
C GLU A 487 -54.44 -79.03 -94.07
N LYS A 488 -54.53 -80.23 -93.47
CA LYS A 488 -53.77 -80.63 -92.28
C LYS A 488 -52.25 -80.52 -92.49
N LEU A 489 -51.75 -80.87 -93.69
CA LEU A 489 -50.33 -80.67 -94.05
C LEU A 489 -49.94 -79.19 -93.99
N LYS A 490 -50.69 -78.31 -94.67
CA LYS A 490 -50.45 -76.85 -94.65
C LYS A 490 -50.54 -76.26 -93.24
N GLU A 491 -51.46 -76.75 -92.42
CA GLU A 491 -51.60 -76.32 -91.03
C GLU A 491 -50.36 -76.71 -90.20
N CYS A 492 -49.81 -77.91 -90.41
CA CYS A 492 -48.56 -78.36 -89.80
C CYS A 492 -47.33 -77.57 -90.31
N GLU A 493 -47.26 -77.26 -91.61
CA GLU A 493 -46.21 -76.43 -92.20
C GLU A 493 -46.24 -74.99 -91.62
N ALA A 494 -47.43 -74.39 -91.50
CA ALA A 494 -47.62 -73.09 -90.88
C ALA A 494 -47.21 -73.08 -89.39
N LYS A 495 -47.59 -74.12 -88.63
CA LYS A 495 -47.17 -74.29 -87.23
C LYS A 495 -45.66 -74.47 -87.10
N LEU A 496 -45.02 -75.22 -88.01
CA LEU A 496 -43.57 -75.39 -88.03
C LEU A 496 -42.85 -74.06 -88.30
N PHE A 497 -43.31 -73.28 -89.29
CA PHE A 497 -42.77 -71.95 -89.60
C PHE A 497 -42.94 -70.96 -88.43
N GLN A 498 -44.10 -70.97 -87.76
CA GLN A 498 -44.32 -70.19 -86.54
C GLN A 498 -43.34 -70.59 -85.42
N CYS A 499 -43.12 -71.89 -85.19
CA CYS A 499 -42.17 -72.37 -84.20
C CYS A 499 -40.72 -71.98 -84.53
N GLN A 500 -40.32 -72.01 -85.81
CA GLN A 500 -39.01 -71.56 -86.28
C GLN A 500 -38.82 -70.06 -86.02
N ASN A 501 -39.78 -69.22 -86.43
CA ASN A 501 -39.74 -67.77 -86.22
C ASN A 501 -39.67 -67.41 -84.72
N MET A 502 -40.48 -68.05 -83.86
CA MET A 502 -40.41 -67.84 -82.41
C MET A 502 -39.04 -68.24 -81.82
N LEU A 503 -38.43 -69.32 -82.31
CA LEU A 503 -37.12 -69.77 -81.86
C LEU A 503 -36.00 -68.81 -82.30
N GLU A 504 -36.12 -68.18 -83.47
CA GLU A 504 -35.21 -67.11 -83.92
C GLU A 504 -35.39 -65.83 -83.10
N ILE A 505 -36.63 -65.43 -82.80
CA ILE A 505 -36.94 -64.30 -81.90
C ILE A 505 -36.29 -64.53 -80.52
N THR A 506 -36.54 -65.67 -79.88
CA THR A 506 -35.97 -65.97 -78.55
C THR A 506 -34.44 -66.11 -78.57
N ARG A 507 -33.82 -66.53 -79.69
CA ARG A 507 -32.36 -66.42 -79.88
C ARG A 507 -31.89 -64.97 -79.97
N GLY A 508 -32.64 -64.12 -80.66
CA GLY A 508 -32.39 -62.67 -80.72
C GLY A 508 -32.45 -62.02 -79.34
N GLU A 509 -33.53 -62.27 -78.60
CA GLU A 509 -33.74 -61.82 -77.21
C GLU A 509 -32.61 -62.29 -76.28
N ARG A 510 -32.25 -63.59 -76.32
CA ARG A 510 -31.13 -64.12 -75.53
C ARG A 510 -29.83 -63.37 -75.83
N ASN A 511 -29.53 -63.14 -77.10
CA ASN A 511 -28.31 -62.45 -77.53
C ASN A 511 -28.32 -60.94 -77.22
N ILE A 512 -29.50 -60.35 -76.99
CA ILE A 512 -29.65 -58.98 -76.46
C ILE A 512 -29.38 -59.00 -74.95
N PHE A 513 -30.09 -59.83 -74.18
CA PHE A 513 -29.88 -59.93 -72.73
C PHE A 513 -28.45 -60.34 -72.34
N GLU A 514 -27.76 -61.15 -73.16
CA GLU A 514 -26.35 -61.51 -72.96
C GLU A 514 -25.40 -60.32 -73.18
N ARG A 515 -25.71 -59.44 -74.13
CA ARG A 515 -24.99 -58.16 -74.33
C ARG A 515 -25.30 -57.17 -73.20
N ASP A 516 -26.56 -57.05 -72.80
CA ASP A 516 -26.99 -56.13 -71.75
C ASP A 516 -26.40 -56.54 -70.39
N LEU A 517 -26.42 -57.84 -70.05
CA LEU A 517 -25.73 -58.40 -68.88
C LEU A 517 -24.22 -58.09 -68.91
N THR A 518 -23.59 -58.22 -70.08
CA THR A 518 -22.18 -57.86 -70.27
C THR A 518 -21.93 -56.36 -70.09
N SER A 519 -22.87 -55.51 -70.51
CA SER A 519 -22.80 -54.06 -70.34
C SER A 519 -22.97 -53.67 -68.87
N CYS A 520 -24.03 -54.13 -68.21
CA CYS A 520 -24.28 -53.91 -66.78
C CYS A 520 -23.14 -54.45 -65.90
N SER A 521 -22.51 -55.57 -66.29
CA SER A 521 -21.31 -56.08 -65.61
C SER A 521 -20.14 -55.08 -65.68
N LYS A 522 -19.83 -54.57 -66.89
CA LYS A 522 -18.79 -53.54 -67.10
C LYS A 522 -19.10 -52.22 -66.38
N GLU A 523 -20.36 -51.79 -66.37
CA GLU A 523 -20.80 -50.61 -65.61
C GLU A 523 -20.64 -50.83 -64.10
N THR A 524 -21.00 -52.00 -63.59
CA THR A 524 -20.80 -52.39 -62.19
C THR A 524 -19.32 -52.40 -61.83
N GLU A 525 -18.44 -52.90 -62.71
CA GLU A 525 -16.98 -52.85 -62.56
C GLU A 525 -16.48 -51.40 -62.48
N GLY A 526 -16.89 -50.55 -63.43
CA GLY A 526 -16.55 -49.12 -63.47
C GLY A 526 -17.16 -48.31 -62.32
N LEU A 527 -18.22 -48.80 -61.67
CA LEU A 527 -18.76 -48.24 -60.42
C LEU A 527 -17.93 -48.68 -59.20
N LYS A 528 -17.47 -49.94 -59.13
CA LYS A 528 -16.51 -50.40 -58.10
C LYS A 528 -15.19 -49.64 -58.18
N GLU A 529 -14.69 -49.37 -59.39
CA GLU A 529 -13.48 -48.57 -59.63
C GLU A 529 -13.66 -47.12 -59.14
N ARG A 530 -14.78 -46.48 -59.51
CA ARG A 530 -15.15 -45.14 -59.01
C ARG A 530 -15.31 -45.11 -57.49
N LEU A 531 -15.91 -46.14 -56.88
CA LEU A 531 -16.03 -46.27 -55.43
C LEU A 531 -14.66 -46.41 -54.75
N LYS A 532 -13.74 -47.23 -55.26
CA LYS A 532 -12.35 -47.32 -54.75
C LYS A 532 -11.64 -45.97 -54.80
N ASN A 533 -11.79 -45.21 -55.89
CA ASN A 533 -11.17 -43.91 -56.03
C ASN A 533 -11.82 -42.84 -55.13
N ALA A 534 -13.14 -42.91 -54.91
CA ALA A 534 -13.84 -42.08 -53.93
C ALA A 534 -13.40 -42.39 -52.49
N ILE A 535 -13.21 -43.67 -52.14
CA ILE A 535 -12.68 -44.09 -50.82
C ILE A 535 -11.27 -43.52 -50.62
N ARG A 536 -10.36 -43.70 -51.60
CA ARG A 536 -9.01 -43.12 -51.55
C ARG A 536 -9.02 -41.61 -51.34
N ALA A 537 -9.87 -40.88 -52.08
CA ALA A 537 -10.01 -39.43 -51.93
C ALA A 537 -10.58 -39.04 -50.55
N VAL A 538 -11.54 -39.79 -50.02
CA VAL A 538 -12.06 -39.61 -48.65
C VAL A 538 -10.99 -39.86 -47.60
N ASP A 539 -10.15 -40.89 -47.76
CA ASP A 539 -9.08 -41.20 -46.80
C ASP A 539 -7.94 -40.17 -46.86
N GLN A 540 -7.58 -39.68 -48.05
CA GLN A 540 -6.66 -38.54 -48.21
C GLN A 540 -7.23 -37.28 -47.55
N LEU A 541 -8.52 -36.97 -47.74
CA LEU A 541 -9.17 -35.82 -47.10
C LEU A 541 -9.27 -35.97 -45.57
N LYS A 542 -9.38 -37.19 -45.03
CA LYS A 542 -9.26 -37.43 -43.58
C LYS A 542 -7.85 -37.12 -43.09
N GLU A 543 -6.82 -37.55 -43.81
CA GLU A 543 -5.42 -37.29 -43.44
C GLU A 543 -5.07 -35.80 -43.52
N GLU A 544 -5.49 -35.11 -44.58
CA GLU A 544 -5.39 -33.64 -44.67
C GLU A 544 -6.14 -32.92 -43.55
N ASN A 545 -7.32 -33.42 -43.15
CA ASN A 545 -8.09 -32.86 -42.04
C ASN A 545 -7.40 -33.11 -40.68
N VAL A 546 -6.84 -34.30 -40.44
CA VAL A 546 -6.05 -34.59 -39.23
C VAL A 546 -4.82 -33.67 -39.15
N ASN A 547 -4.11 -33.48 -40.27
CA ASN A 547 -2.98 -32.57 -40.34
C ASN A 547 -3.39 -31.12 -40.05
N LYS A 548 -4.49 -30.62 -40.65
CA LYS A 548 -5.02 -29.27 -40.38
C LYS A 548 -5.53 -29.10 -38.95
N VAL A 549 -6.12 -30.12 -38.34
CA VAL A 549 -6.48 -30.10 -36.91
C VAL A 549 -5.23 -30.02 -36.02
N ALA A 550 -4.15 -30.73 -36.37
CA ALA A 550 -2.87 -30.63 -35.65
C ALA A 550 -2.19 -29.26 -35.84
N GLU A 551 -2.31 -28.63 -37.02
CA GLU A 551 -1.86 -27.26 -37.28
C GLU A 551 -2.67 -26.22 -36.50
N LEU A 552 -4.01 -26.33 -36.51
CA LEU A 552 -4.90 -25.48 -35.73
C LEU A 552 -4.64 -25.61 -34.22
N PHE A 553 -4.37 -26.81 -33.71
CA PHE A 553 -4.00 -27.01 -32.31
C PHE A 553 -2.65 -26.34 -31.96
N LYS A 554 -1.64 -26.43 -32.85
CA LYS A 554 -0.38 -25.68 -32.70
C LYS A 554 -0.62 -24.17 -32.73
N ALA A 555 -1.46 -23.68 -33.63
CA ALA A 555 -1.81 -22.26 -33.76
C ALA A 555 -2.56 -21.73 -32.52
N ASN A 556 -3.56 -22.45 -32.00
CA ASN A 556 -4.20 -22.09 -30.73
C ASN A 556 -3.17 -22.04 -29.59
N LYS A 557 -2.28 -23.03 -29.49
CA LYS A 557 -1.25 -23.06 -28.45
C LYS A 557 -0.25 -21.89 -28.56
N THR A 558 0.02 -21.36 -29.75
CA THR A 558 0.80 -20.12 -29.91
C THR A 558 -0.02 -18.87 -29.61
N ILE A 559 -1.31 -18.84 -29.93
CA ILE A 559 -2.23 -17.77 -29.53
C ILE A 559 -2.33 -17.69 -28.01
N ASP A 560 -2.56 -18.81 -27.30
CA ASP A 560 -2.60 -18.88 -25.83
C ASP A 560 -1.33 -18.33 -25.17
N LYS A 561 -0.16 -18.58 -25.79
CA LYS A 561 1.13 -18.07 -25.33
C LYS A 561 1.24 -16.57 -25.55
N VAL A 562 0.89 -16.09 -26.74
CA VAL A 562 0.89 -14.66 -27.09
C VAL A 562 -0.14 -13.88 -26.27
N GLU A 563 -1.29 -14.45 -25.94
CA GLU A 563 -2.31 -13.82 -25.08
C GLU A 563 -1.85 -13.72 -23.62
N LYS A 564 -1.12 -14.72 -23.11
CA LYS A 564 -0.46 -14.65 -21.80
C LYS A 564 0.64 -13.57 -21.78
N GLU A 565 1.50 -13.54 -22.79
CA GLU A 565 2.56 -12.52 -22.95
C GLU A 565 1.98 -11.10 -23.10
N LYS A 566 0.91 -10.95 -23.87
CA LYS A 566 0.11 -9.72 -24.00
C LYS A 566 -0.47 -9.28 -22.66
N GLN A 567 -0.96 -10.22 -21.83
CA GLN A 567 -1.54 -9.91 -20.53
C GLN A 567 -0.45 -9.55 -19.49
N THR A 568 0.71 -10.20 -19.49
CA THR A 568 1.84 -9.81 -18.62
C THR A 568 2.40 -8.45 -19.04
N LEU A 569 2.62 -8.21 -20.33
CA LEU A 569 3.03 -6.89 -20.85
C LEU A 569 2.01 -5.81 -20.52
N LYS A 570 0.70 -6.12 -20.51
CA LYS A 570 -0.34 -5.19 -20.09
C LYS A 570 -0.26 -4.86 -18.59
N THR A 571 0.00 -5.84 -17.72
CA THR A 571 0.24 -5.56 -16.30
C THR A 571 1.54 -4.78 -16.08
N ASP A 572 2.61 -5.07 -16.83
CA ASP A 572 3.88 -4.35 -16.73
C ASP A 572 3.75 -2.89 -17.18
N VAL A 573 3.07 -2.63 -18.30
CA VAL A 573 2.73 -1.26 -18.75
C VAL A 573 1.87 -0.54 -17.71
N GLN A 574 0.93 -1.22 -17.07
CA GLN A 574 0.10 -0.64 -16.01
C GLN A 574 0.92 -0.31 -14.75
N ASN A 575 1.82 -1.20 -14.33
CA ASN A 575 2.74 -1.00 -13.22
C ASN A 575 3.72 0.16 -13.49
N ILE A 576 4.31 0.22 -14.69
CA ILE A 576 5.20 1.31 -15.13
C ILE A 576 4.43 2.64 -15.20
N SER A 577 3.18 2.63 -15.66
CA SER A 577 2.32 3.83 -15.69
C SER A 577 2.04 4.37 -14.28
N ILE A 578 1.73 3.50 -13.31
CA ILE A 578 1.54 3.85 -11.90
C ILE A 578 2.85 4.40 -11.29
N ALA A 579 3.99 3.76 -11.54
CA ALA A 579 5.29 4.23 -11.07
C ALA A 579 5.68 5.59 -11.67
N LEU A 580 5.40 5.81 -12.97
CA LEU A 580 5.61 7.09 -13.65
C LEU A 580 4.68 8.18 -13.09
N GLN A 581 3.44 7.85 -12.73
CA GLN A 581 2.51 8.79 -12.10
C GLN A 581 2.93 9.15 -10.66
N HIS A 582 3.41 8.17 -9.89
CA HIS A 582 3.99 8.40 -8.56
C HIS A 582 5.21 9.35 -8.65
N SER A 583 6.17 9.02 -9.52
CA SER A 583 7.38 9.82 -9.73
C SER A 583 7.06 11.24 -10.23
N LYS A 584 6.04 11.42 -11.08
CA LYS A 584 5.54 12.75 -11.46
C LYS A 584 4.91 13.51 -10.29
N SER A 585 4.22 12.84 -9.37
CA SER A 585 3.69 13.47 -8.15
C SER A 585 4.83 13.91 -7.23
N GLU A 586 5.80 13.04 -6.97
CA GLU A 586 7.01 13.37 -6.18
C GLU A 586 7.80 14.52 -6.80
N LEU A 587 7.98 14.54 -8.12
CA LEU A 587 8.63 15.64 -8.84
C LEU A 587 7.84 16.96 -8.70
N SER A 588 6.50 16.90 -8.75
CA SER A 588 5.64 18.06 -8.52
C SER A 588 5.75 18.57 -7.07
N GLU A 589 5.75 17.67 -6.08
CA GLU A 589 5.94 18.04 -4.67
C GLU A 589 7.33 18.66 -4.44
N LYS A 590 8.39 18.06 -5.00
CA LYS A 590 9.77 18.56 -4.87
C LYS A 590 10.01 19.87 -5.62
N THR A 591 9.37 20.11 -6.77
CA THR A 591 9.43 21.41 -7.45
C THR A 591 8.65 22.49 -6.70
N ASN A 592 7.50 22.16 -6.10
CA ASN A 592 6.76 23.07 -5.21
C ASN A 592 7.54 23.39 -3.91
N GLU A 593 8.22 22.41 -3.32
CA GLU A 593 9.10 22.60 -2.16
C GLU A 593 10.31 23.48 -2.52
N ASN A 594 10.97 23.21 -3.65
CA ASN A 594 12.08 24.02 -4.15
C ASN A 594 11.65 25.47 -4.43
N ALA A 595 10.46 25.68 -5.03
CA ALA A 595 9.89 27.01 -5.23
C ALA A 595 9.62 27.76 -3.91
N ARG A 596 9.16 27.06 -2.86
CA ARG A 596 9.02 27.65 -1.51
C ARG A 596 10.37 28.02 -0.91
N LEU A 597 11.35 27.12 -0.97
CA LEU A 597 12.70 27.36 -0.44
C LEU A 597 13.40 28.53 -1.16
N ASN A 598 13.29 28.62 -2.49
CA ASN A 598 13.82 29.76 -3.25
C ASN A 598 13.13 31.07 -2.88
N LYS A 599 11.81 31.05 -2.60
CA LYS A 599 11.13 32.23 -2.06
C LYS A 599 11.67 32.61 -0.68
N THR A 600 11.82 31.66 0.24
CA THR A 600 12.40 31.93 1.56
C THR A 600 13.82 32.49 1.45
N LEU A 601 14.68 31.93 0.60
CA LEU A 601 16.03 32.46 0.33
C LEU A 601 16.00 33.89 -0.25
N SER A 602 15.03 34.21 -1.11
CA SER A 602 14.82 35.56 -1.64
C SER A 602 14.36 36.53 -0.54
N ASP A 603 13.36 36.14 0.24
CA ASP A 603 12.83 36.94 1.35
C ASP A 603 13.94 37.19 2.41
N ASP A 604 14.74 36.18 2.73
CA ASP A 604 15.90 36.28 3.63
C ASP A 604 17.03 37.14 3.04
N ALA A 605 17.30 37.10 1.73
CA ALA A 605 18.24 38.01 1.09
C ALA A 605 17.78 39.47 1.16
N THR A 606 16.47 39.75 1.03
CA THR A 606 15.93 41.10 1.26
C THR A 606 16.00 41.52 2.73
N ASN A 607 15.80 40.59 3.67
CA ASN A 607 16.00 40.86 5.10
C ASN A 607 17.48 41.13 5.43
N MET A 608 18.42 40.37 4.87
CA MET A 608 19.86 40.56 5.09
C MET A 608 20.36 41.90 4.53
N THR A 609 19.88 42.33 3.35
CA THR A 609 20.20 43.66 2.80
C THR A 609 19.56 44.78 3.62
N ARG A 610 18.32 44.61 4.11
CA ARG A 610 17.67 45.54 5.05
C ARG A 610 18.44 45.65 6.38
N LEU A 611 18.89 44.53 6.95
CA LEU A 611 19.65 44.49 8.19
C LEU A 611 21.04 45.13 8.04
N LYS A 612 21.75 44.89 6.92
CA LYS A 612 23.00 45.60 6.59
C LYS A 612 22.81 47.11 6.57
N LYS A 613 21.78 47.60 5.87
CA LYS A 613 21.47 49.04 5.82
C LYS A 613 21.09 49.63 7.20
N GLN A 614 20.43 48.85 8.06
CA GLN A 614 20.16 49.25 9.45
C GLN A 614 21.44 49.29 10.30
N LEU A 615 22.36 48.34 10.12
CA LEU A 615 23.67 48.32 10.78
C LEU A 615 24.55 49.50 10.32
N GLU A 616 24.60 49.79 9.02
CA GLU A 616 25.28 50.97 8.45
C GLU A 616 24.71 52.27 9.05
N GLY A 617 23.38 52.39 9.16
CA GLY A 617 22.73 53.51 9.83
C GLY A 617 23.17 53.67 11.29
N ALA A 618 23.13 52.58 12.07
CA ALA A 618 23.56 52.58 13.47
C ALA A 618 25.08 52.87 13.63
N ILE A 619 25.91 52.42 12.69
CA ILE A 619 27.35 52.74 12.65
C ILE A 619 27.54 54.24 12.43
N ASN A 620 26.83 54.84 11.47
CA ASN A 620 26.88 56.27 11.18
C ASN A 620 26.38 57.13 12.35
N GLU A 621 25.28 56.74 13.00
CA GLU A 621 24.77 57.39 14.23
C GLU A 621 25.80 57.31 15.36
N LYS A 622 26.40 56.13 15.58
CA LYS A 622 27.46 55.90 16.57
C LYS A 622 28.70 56.76 16.30
N ASP A 623 29.13 56.90 15.04
CA ASP A 623 30.28 57.73 14.69
C ASP A 623 29.98 59.23 14.75
N LEU A 624 28.76 59.66 14.42
CA LEU A 624 28.31 61.03 14.67
C LEU A 624 28.32 61.37 16.18
N VAL A 625 27.79 60.49 17.01
CA VAL A 625 27.83 60.64 18.48
C VAL A 625 29.28 60.63 19.01
N LYS A 626 30.16 59.82 18.43
CA LYS A 626 31.59 59.80 18.77
C LYS A 626 32.26 61.16 18.46
N VAL A 627 32.02 61.74 17.29
CA VAL A 627 32.54 63.07 16.91
C VAL A 627 31.97 64.17 17.79
N GLN A 628 30.67 64.13 18.12
CA GLN A 628 30.07 65.07 19.07
C GLN A 628 30.69 64.93 20.47
N LEU A 629 30.99 63.70 20.91
CA LEU A 629 31.62 63.45 22.21
C LEU A 629 33.06 63.98 22.26
N THR A 630 33.88 63.77 21.21
CA THR A 630 35.26 64.34 21.19
C THR A 630 35.23 65.87 21.20
N GLN A 631 34.34 66.50 20.42
CA GLN A 631 34.15 67.96 20.45
C GLN A 631 33.75 68.48 21.84
N ARG A 632 32.94 67.74 22.60
CA ARG A 632 32.58 68.12 23.99
C ARG A 632 33.72 67.89 24.98
N VAL A 633 34.55 66.87 24.78
CA VAL A 633 35.76 66.67 25.59
C VAL A 633 36.79 67.79 25.31
N GLU A 634 36.96 68.18 24.05
CA GLU A 634 37.78 69.33 23.64
C GLU A 634 37.25 70.64 24.25
N GLU A 635 35.94 70.89 24.21
CA GLU A 635 35.30 72.05 24.86
C GLU A 635 35.55 72.07 26.39
N ILE A 636 35.41 70.92 27.06
CA ILE A 636 35.69 70.78 28.50
C ILE A 636 37.17 71.02 28.83
N ASN A 637 38.09 70.50 28.01
CA ASN A 637 39.53 70.72 28.18
C ASN A 637 39.88 72.21 28.03
N ASN A 638 39.42 72.86 26.96
CA ASN A 638 39.60 74.30 26.73
C ASN A 638 39.05 75.16 27.89
N LEU A 639 37.88 74.80 28.43
CA LEU A 639 37.30 75.47 29.60
C LEU A 639 38.11 75.22 30.88
N THR A 640 38.67 74.03 31.06
CA THR A 640 39.50 73.65 32.22
C THR A 640 40.85 74.37 32.19
N GLU A 641 41.51 74.45 31.02
CA GLU A 641 42.72 75.26 30.83
C GLU A 641 42.46 76.74 31.09
N LYS A 642 41.33 77.27 30.61
CA LYS A 642 40.92 78.66 30.88
C LYS A 642 40.67 78.91 32.37
N LEU A 643 40.03 77.96 33.07
CA LEU A 643 39.81 78.03 34.52
C LEU A 643 41.15 78.00 35.27
N ASN A 644 42.07 77.11 34.89
CA ASN A 644 43.40 77.03 35.48
C ASN A 644 44.20 78.33 35.27
N MET A 645 44.17 78.92 34.07
CA MET A 645 44.80 80.22 33.80
C MET A 645 44.19 81.37 34.63
N LEU A 646 42.87 81.36 34.84
CA LEU A 646 42.19 82.34 35.69
C LEU A 646 42.52 82.16 37.18
N ASN A 647 42.59 80.92 37.67
CA ASN A 647 43.03 80.63 39.04
C ASN A 647 44.49 81.07 39.25
N MET A 648 45.41 80.72 38.34
CA MET A 648 46.80 81.19 38.42
C MET A 648 46.94 82.72 38.35
N ALA A 649 46.01 83.42 37.69
CA ALA A 649 45.96 84.88 37.71
C ALA A 649 45.41 85.43 39.05
N LEU A 650 44.40 84.76 39.61
CA LEU A 650 43.84 85.09 40.93
C LEU A 650 44.87 84.87 42.04
N ASP A 651 45.53 83.72 42.11
CA ASP A 651 46.58 83.39 43.09
C ASP A 651 47.70 84.44 43.08
N ARG A 652 48.13 84.87 41.89
CA ARG A 652 49.13 85.96 41.74
C ARG A 652 48.60 87.29 42.26
N GLY A 653 47.33 87.62 41.97
CA GLY A 653 46.68 88.83 42.46
C GLY A 653 46.50 88.83 43.99
N GLU A 654 46.09 87.71 44.57
CA GLU A 654 45.98 87.54 46.02
C GLU A 654 47.32 87.60 46.73
N ASN A 655 48.37 86.98 46.18
CA ASN A 655 49.72 87.08 46.70
C ASN A 655 50.22 88.53 46.66
N GLN A 656 50.12 89.21 45.51
CA GLN A 656 50.49 90.63 45.39
C GLN A 656 49.67 91.53 46.34
N TYR A 657 48.38 91.25 46.53
CA TYR A 657 47.55 91.98 47.49
C TYR A 657 47.99 91.75 48.94
N ARG A 658 48.38 90.51 49.29
CA ARG A 658 48.95 90.15 50.60
C ARG A 658 50.27 90.87 50.85
N ASP A 659 51.18 90.86 49.87
CA ASP A 659 52.44 91.60 49.91
C ASP A 659 52.19 93.09 50.18
N ARG A 660 51.19 93.71 49.51
CA ARG A 660 50.82 95.11 49.76
C ARG A 660 50.15 95.34 51.11
N LEU A 661 49.44 94.37 51.68
CA LEU A 661 48.93 94.48 53.05
C LEU A 661 50.07 94.45 54.08
N ASP A 662 51.10 93.63 53.87
CA ASP A 662 52.28 93.60 54.75
C ASP A 662 53.20 94.81 54.53
N ASP A 663 53.36 95.34 53.30
CA ASP A 663 53.96 96.68 53.07
C ASP A 663 53.24 97.76 53.90
N ILE A 664 51.90 97.81 53.81
CA ILE A 664 51.08 98.76 54.56
C ILE A 664 51.22 98.54 56.08
N ARG A 665 51.42 97.31 56.53
CA ARG A 665 51.67 96.97 57.94
C ARG A 665 53.04 97.45 58.41
N LEU A 666 54.09 97.22 57.62
CA LEU A 666 55.45 97.71 57.89
C LEU A 666 55.50 99.24 57.90
N LEU A 667 54.87 99.90 56.91
CA LEU A 667 54.75 101.36 56.87
C LEU A 667 53.96 101.92 58.06
N LYS A 668 52.91 101.23 58.54
CA LYS A 668 52.18 101.61 59.78
C LYS A 668 53.06 101.48 61.02
N ILE A 669 53.89 100.43 61.10
CA ILE A 669 54.86 100.25 62.19
C ILE A 669 55.90 101.39 62.13
N GLU A 670 56.45 101.71 60.96
CA GLU A 670 57.47 102.75 60.84
C GLU A 670 56.91 104.16 61.08
N ILE A 671 55.68 104.44 60.63
CA ILE A 671 54.96 105.66 61.02
C ILE A 671 54.78 105.74 62.55
N SER A 672 54.59 104.62 63.23
CA SER A 672 54.53 104.56 64.70
C SER A 672 55.92 104.82 65.33
N ASN A 673 56.97 104.20 64.80
CA ASN A 673 58.36 104.40 65.22
C ASN A 673 58.76 105.88 65.09
N LEU A 674 58.57 106.47 63.91
CA LEU A 674 58.89 107.88 63.63
C LEU A 674 58.05 108.84 64.49
N ARG A 675 56.77 108.53 64.75
CA ARG A 675 55.95 109.30 65.73
C ARG A 675 56.49 109.18 67.15
N SER A 676 56.96 108.00 67.56
CA SER A 676 57.58 107.78 68.87
C SER A 676 58.92 108.52 69.01
N GLN A 677 59.82 108.40 68.03
CA GLN A 677 61.07 109.14 67.94
C GLN A 677 60.82 110.66 67.95
N ARG A 678 59.87 111.17 67.15
CA ARG A 678 59.45 112.59 67.17
C ARG A 678 58.99 112.99 68.57
N ASN A 679 58.17 112.18 69.23
CA ASN A 679 57.67 112.49 70.58
C ASN A 679 58.80 112.50 71.62
N LEU A 680 59.78 111.59 71.51
CA LEU A 680 60.99 111.58 72.33
C LEU A 680 61.87 112.82 72.07
N LEU A 681 62.10 113.19 70.81
CA LEU A 681 62.83 114.42 70.45
C LEU A 681 62.09 115.68 70.88
N THR A 682 60.76 115.71 70.82
CA THR A 682 59.96 116.84 71.31
C THR A 682 60.05 116.97 72.83
N ARG A 683 60.03 115.85 73.57
CA ARG A 683 60.32 115.84 75.02
C ARG A 683 61.75 116.23 75.33
N GLY A 684 62.73 115.80 74.52
CA GLY A 684 64.13 116.21 74.64
C GLY A 684 64.33 117.70 74.41
N LEU A 685 63.62 118.29 73.45
CA LEU A 685 63.58 119.73 73.20
C LEU A 685 62.92 120.50 74.35
N ALA A 686 61.82 119.99 74.91
CA ALA A 686 61.19 120.54 76.12
C ALA A 686 62.17 120.52 77.30
N ASN A 687 62.72 119.35 77.65
CA ASN A 687 63.75 119.22 78.69
C ASN A 687 64.97 120.12 78.42
N THR A 688 65.34 120.37 77.15
CA THR A 688 66.44 121.29 76.80
C THR A 688 66.06 122.76 77.01
N ALA A 689 64.80 123.13 76.77
CA ALA A 689 64.27 124.45 77.10
C ALA A 689 64.17 124.64 78.62
N ASP A 690 63.67 123.64 79.34
CA ASP A 690 63.58 123.62 80.81
C ASP A 690 64.99 123.70 81.43
N MET A 691 65.96 122.91 80.96
CA MET A 691 67.36 122.98 81.38
C MET A 691 67.99 124.34 81.06
N ARG A 692 67.65 124.99 79.94
CA ARG A 692 68.10 126.37 79.66
C ARG A 692 67.46 127.37 80.61
N GLN A 693 66.18 127.22 80.92
CA GLN A 693 65.47 128.05 81.89
C GLN A 693 66.02 127.83 83.30
N GLU A 694 66.37 126.60 83.67
CA GLU A 694 67.02 126.25 84.93
C GLU A 694 68.46 126.77 85.00
N VAL A 695 69.25 126.71 83.92
CA VAL A 695 70.57 127.38 83.85
C VAL A 695 70.42 128.91 83.96
N LEU A 696 69.38 129.53 83.38
CA LEU A 696 69.09 130.95 83.58
C LEU A 696 68.60 131.26 85.00
N GLN A 697 67.80 130.37 85.60
CA GLN A 697 67.35 130.45 86.99
C GLN A 697 68.55 130.35 87.94
N LEU A 698 69.45 129.39 87.74
CA LEU A 698 70.67 129.18 88.51
C LEU A 698 71.68 130.31 88.29
N ASN A 699 71.79 130.91 87.10
CA ASN A 699 72.61 132.11 86.91
C ASN A 699 72.00 133.35 87.60
N ARG A 700 70.66 133.50 87.59
CA ARG A 700 69.96 134.54 88.35
C ARG A 700 70.14 134.33 89.86
N VAL A 701 69.99 133.10 90.36
CA VAL A 701 70.22 132.73 91.76
C VAL A 701 71.68 132.93 92.12
N LEU A 702 72.65 132.48 91.32
CA LEU A 702 74.07 132.70 91.56
C LEU A 702 74.43 134.20 91.63
N ASN A 703 73.86 135.03 90.76
CA ASN A 703 74.04 136.47 90.85
C ASN A 703 73.27 137.08 92.05
N GLN A 704 72.10 136.56 92.42
CA GLN A 704 71.41 136.96 93.66
C GLN A 704 72.19 136.54 94.91
N GLU A 705 72.80 135.35 94.96
CA GLU A 705 73.65 134.92 96.07
C GLU A 705 74.99 135.65 96.08
N ARG A 706 75.52 136.11 94.94
CA ARG A 706 76.67 137.03 94.89
C ARG A 706 76.32 138.44 95.37
N VAL A 707 75.13 138.94 95.02
CA VAL A 707 74.61 140.23 95.51
C VAL A 707 74.24 140.14 97.00
N LYS A 708 73.69 139.00 97.47
CA LYS A 708 73.48 138.73 98.89
C LYS A 708 74.78 138.50 99.63
N ALA A 709 75.80 137.87 99.04
CA ALA A 709 77.10 137.74 99.68
C ALA A 709 77.70 139.11 99.94
N ARG A 710 77.66 140.03 98.96
CA ARG A 710 78.01 141.44 99.16
C ARG A 710 77.11 142.14 100.17
N ALA A 711 75.79 142.00 100.05
CA ALA A 711 74.86 142.60 101.01
C ALA A 711 75.03 142.03 102.43
N LEU A 712 75.53 140.81 102.59
CA LEU A 712 75.90 140.20 103.87
C LEU A 712 77.29 140.66 104.33
N GLU A 713 78.25 140.91 103.43
CA GLU A 713 79.50 141.63 103.76
C GLU A 713 79.19 143.06 104.24
N ASP A 714 78.21 143.74 103.63
CA ASP A 714 77.72 145.07 104.00
C ASP A 714 76.84 145.03 105.29
N GLU A 715 75.98 144.02 105.48
CA GLU A 715 75.20 143.81 106.71
C GLU A 715 76.08 143.32 107.88
N MET A 716 77.23 142.68 107.62
CA MET A 716 78.26 142.41 108.62
C MET A 716 78.95 143.69 109.10
N LEU A 717 78.98 144.74 108.28
CA LEU A 717 79.47 146.08 108.68
C LEU A 717 78.42 146.85 109.50
N THR A 718 77.11 146.66 109.26
CA THR A 718 76.03 147.19 110.11
C THR A 718 74.74 146.33 110.08
N PRO A 719 74.42 145.55 111.13
CA PRO A 719 73.25 144.67 111.12
C PRO A 719 71.97 145.33 111.68
N MET A 720 70.89 145.34 110.90
CA MET A 720 69.52 145.70 111.34
C MET A 720 68.46 144.80 110.68
N ASN A 721 68.26 143.60 111.23
CA ASN A 721 67.25 142.62 110.77
C ASN A 721 65.80 143.00 111.16
N VAL A 722 64.80 142.71 110.31
CA VAL A 722 63.46 142.17 110.69
C VAL A 722 62.82 141.37 109.52
N HIS A 723 62.09 140.30 109.88
CA HIS A 723 61.34 139.27 109.11
C HIS A 723 60.29 139.78 108.07
N ARG A 724 59.81 139.07 107.01
CA ARG A 724 59.78 137.66 106.49
C ARG A 724 58.36 136.97 106.50
N TRP A 725 57.67 137.01 105.33
CA TRP A 725 56.61 136.08 104.78
C TRP A 725 55.08 136.38 104.88
N ARG A 726 54.32 135.93 103.84
CA ARG A 726 52.84 135.68 103.76
C ARG A 726 52.49 134.67 102.62
N LYS A 727 51.25 134.13 102.54
CA LYS A 727 50.76 133.10 101.55
C LYS A 727 49.41 133.48 100.85
N LEU A 728 49.01 132.69 99.82
CA LEU A 728 47.87 132.86 98.88
C LEU A 728 46.74 131.78 98.99
N SER A 729 45.64 131.87 98.22
CA SER A 729 44.44 130.97 98.31
C SER A 729 43.58 130.80 97.02
N GLY A 730 42.69 129.78 96.95
CA GLY A 730 41.72 129.47 95.86
C GLY A 730 40.75 128.30 96.21
N LYS A 731 39.67 128.03 95.42
CA LYS A 731 38.60 127.01 95.70
C LYS A 731 37.84 126.49 94.44
N ASP A 732 37.05 125.40 94.59
CA ASP A 732 36.35 124.58 93.56
C ASP A 732 34.78 124.52 93.67
N PRO A 733 34.04 124.00 92.66
CA PRO A 733 32.55 124.01 92.56
C PRO A 733 31.80 122.71 92.99
N GLU A 734 30.45 122.71 92.91
CA GLU A 734 29.54 121.78 93.62
C GLU A 734 28.77 120.70 92.79
N LYS A 735 28.11 119.77 93.51
CA LYS A 735 27.47 118.55 92.99
C LYS A 735 26.20 118.71 92.14
N MET A 736 25.48 119.83 92.22
CA MET A 736 24.12 119.91 91.64
C MET A 736 24.10 119.79 90.10
N ASP A 737 25.06 120.42 89.43
CA ASP A 737 25.16 120.44 87.96
C ASP A 737 25.34 119.04 87.35
N LEU A 738 25.99 118.13 88.08
CA LEU A 738 26.16 116.74 87.69
C LEU A 738 24.83 115.98 87.64
N ILE A 739 23.90 116.26 88.57
CA ILE A 739 22.60 115.57 88.65
C ILE A 739 21.70 116.00 87.47
N VAL A 740 21.66 117.30 87.16
CA VAL A 740 20.90 117.84 86.03
C VAL A 740 21.38 117.25 84.69
N LYS A 741 22.69 117.02 84.56
CA LYS A 741 23.30 116.35 83.40
C LYS A 741 22.74 114.93 83.19
N VAL A 742 22.67 114.12 84.25
CA VAL A 742 22.22 112.71 84.21
C VAL A 742 20.75 112.59 83.79
N GLN A 743 19.85 113.34 84.43
CA GLN A 743 18.41 113.30 84.12
C GLN A 743 18.09 113.74 82.67
N THR A 744 18.93 114.60 82.10
CA THR A 744 18.79 115.07 80.71
C THR A 744 19.18 113.97 79.72
N LEU A 745 20.22 113.19 80.02
CA LEU A 745 20.64 112.06 79.20
C LEU A 745 19.63 110.90 79.24
N GLN A 746 19.10 110.56 80.43
CA GLN A 746 18.12 109.47 80.58
C GLN A 746 16.85 109.67 79.73
N ARG A 747 16.31 110.90 79.68
CA ARG A 747 15.16 111.24 78.82
C ARG A 747 15.46 111.09 77.33
N ARG A 748 16.70 111.37 76.90
CA ARG A 748 17.12 111.24 75.50
C ARG A 748 17.20 109.77 75.06
N VAL A 749 17.71 108.90 75.93
CA VAL A 749 17.78 107.44 75.69
C VAL A 749 16.39 106.84 75.53
N LEU A 750 15.44 107.18 76.40
CA LEU A 750 14.05 106.71 76.29
C LEU A 750 13.40 107.10 74.97
N TYR A 751 13.56 108.36 74.53
CA TYR A 751 13.04 108.81 73.24
C TYR A 751 13.60 108.01 72.06
N GLN A 752 14.93 107.84 72.00
CA GLN A 752 15.58 107.08 70.92
C GLN A 752 15.18 105.60 70.92
N SER A 753 14.95 105.00 72.09
CA SER A 753 14.50 103.61 72.20
C SER A 753 13.08 103.38 71.65
N VAL A 754 12.20 104.39 71.70
CA VAL A 754 10.86 104.33 71.07
C VAL A 754 10.99 104.40 69.56
N THR A 755 11.78 105.35 69.03
CA THR A 755 11.99 105.51 67.59
C THR A 755 12.56 104.26 66.92
N VAL A 756 13.48 103.54 67.58
CA VAL A 756 14.00 102.26 67.07
C VAL A 756 12.89 101.20 66.98
N SER A 757 12.03 101.07 67.99
CA SER A 757 10.94 100.08 67.98
C SER A 757 9.87 100.36 66.90
N GLU A 758 9.68 101.62 66.51
CA GLU A 758 8.82 101.98 65.37
C GLU A 758 9.48 101.66 64.02
N GLN A 759 10.80 101.82 63.92
CA GLN A 759 11.58 101.40 62.75
C GLN A 759 11.61 99.87 62.58
N GLU A 760 11.76 99.11 63.67
CA GLU A 760 11.66 97.64 63.63
C GLU A 760 10.27 97.15 63.19
N LYS A 761 9.19 97.80 63.63
CA LYS A 761 7.81 97.47 63.20
C LYS A 761 7.58 97.72 61.71
N THR A 762 8.09 98.83 61.18
CA THR A 762 7.98 99.14 59.75
C THR A 762 8.85 98.22 58.90
N LEU A 763 10.03 97.83 59.39
CA LEU A 763 10.87 96.80 58.77
C LEU A 763 10.12 95.46 58.67
N GLN A 764 9.58 94.93 59.78
CA GLN A 764 8.81 93.67 59.79
C GLN A 764 7.56 93.69 58.88
N GLN A 765 6.93 94.85 58.70
CA GLN A 765 5.84 95.00 57.73
C GLN A 765 6.35 94.93 56.29
N SER A 766 7.50 95.56 55.99
CA SER A 766 8.12 95.48 54.66
C SER A 766 8.62 94.08 54.32
N GLU A 767 9.18 93.34 55.29
CA GLU A 767 9.64 91.96 55.13
C GLU A 767 8.48 91.02 54.79
N LYS A 768 7.36 91.10 55.53
CA LYS A 768 6.15 90.30 55.25
C LYS A 768 5.55 90.59 53.88
N MET A 769 5.57 91.85 53.44
CA MET A 769 5.13 92.23 52.09
C MET A 769 6.09 91.72 51.01
N TYR A 770 7.40 91.70 51.28
CA TYR A 770 8.41 91.15 50.37
C TYR A 770 8.29 89.61 50.26
N GLU A 771 8.09 88.90 51.38
CA GLU A 771 7.86 87.45 51.38
C GLU A 771 6.57 87.08 50.65
N ALA A 772 5.47 87.79 50.89
CA ALA A 772 4.22 87.58 50.15
C ALA A 772 4.39 87.83 48.63
N LEU A 773 5.13 88.87 48.24
CA LEU A 773 5.42 89.17 46.84
C LEU A 773 6.34 88.09 46.21
N LYS A 774 7.35 87.63 46.94
CA LYS A 774 8.24 86.53 46.53
C LYS A 774 7.44 85.24 46.33
N GLU A 775 6.56 84.89 47.26
CA GLU A 775 5.72 83.69 47.17
C GLU A 775 4.79 83.73 45.94
N VAL A 776 4.25 84.92 45.60
CA VAL A 776 3.48 85.13 44.36
C VAL A 776 4.36 85.01 43.10
N VAL A 777 5.58 85.55 43.12
CA VAL A 777 6.52 85.46 41.99
C VAL A 777 7.00 84.03 41.75
N GLU A 778 7.29 83.25 42.80
CA GLU A 778 7.62 81.82 42.69
C GLU A 778 6.43 80.99 42.18
N LYS A 779 5.19 81.40 42.49
CA LYS A 779 3.95 80.77 41.98
C LYS A 779 3.58 81.18 40.55
N LEU A 780 4.24 82.16 39.93
CA LEU A 780 3.96 82.61 38.55
C LEU A 780 4.87 81.91 37.52
N PRO A 781 4.36 80.97 36.69
CA PRO A 781 5.22 80.22 35.78
C PRO A 781 5.67 81.09 34.60
N SER A 782 6.98 81.27 34.44
CA SER A 782 7.56 82.01 33.31
C SER A 782 7.23 81.34 31.97
N HIS A 783 7.26 82.10 30.86
CA HIS A 783 6.83 81.62 29.54
C HIS A 783 7.53 80.31 29.13
N LYS A 784 8.85 80.24 29.31
CA LYS A 784 9.67 79.05 29.01
C LYS A 784 9.29 77.83 29.87
N VAL A 785 8.79 78.05 31.10
CA VAL A 785 8.25 76.96 31.94
C VAL A 785 6.87 76.53 31.45
N LYS A 786 5.99 77.46 31.06
CA LYS A 786 4.68 77.11 30.46
C LYS A 786 4.81 76.33 29.15
N GLU A 787 5.75 76.70 28.28
CA GLU A 787 6.04 75.95 27.05
C GLU A 787 6.61 74.56 27.34
N ARG A 788 7.56 74.44 28.27
CA ARG A 788 8.10 73.13 28.71
C ARG A 788 7.00 72.26 29.32
N LEU A 789 6.10 72.82 30.14
CA LEU A 789 4.97 72.12 30.73
C LEU A 789 3.96 71.67 29.64
N SER A 790 3.66 72.53 28.66
CA SER A 790 2.81 72.18 27.51
C SER A 790 3.42 71.07 26.66
N ALA A 791 4.75 71.08 26.46
CA ALA A 791 5.45 70.04 25.73
C ALA A 791 5.49 68.71 26.49
N THR A 792 5.82 68.73 27.80
CA THR A 792 5.83 67.51 28.62
C THR A 792 4.43 66.96 28.85
N GLN A 793 3.39 67.79 29.00
CA GLN A 793 2.00 67.33 29.15
C GLN A 793 1.44 66.74 27.84
N ARG A 794 1.84 67.27 26.66
CA ARG A 794 1.56 66.63 25.36
C ARG A 794 2.31 65.31 25.19
N ALA A 795 3.59 65.24 25.55
CA ALA A 795 4.36 64.00 25.54
C ALA A 795 3.80 62.95 26.52
N LEU A 796 3.36 63.38 27.70
CA LEU A 796 2.75 62.55 28.72
C LEU A 796 1.39 62.01 28.25
N THR A 797 0.50 62.86 27.72
CA THR A 797 -0.79 62.39 27.17
C THR A 797 -0.62 61.46 25.96
N ALA A 798 0.39 61.68 25.11
CA ALA A 798 0.76 60.74 24.05
C ALA A 798 1.26 59.39 24.61
N ARG A 799 2.16 59.41 25.61
CA ARG A 799 2.61 58.18 26.30
C ARG A 799 1.47 57.47 27.04
N THR A 800 0.57 58.18 27.69
CA THR A 800 -0.61 57.61 28.35
C THR A 800 -1.60 57.01 27.34
N LYS A 801 -1.78 57.61 26.16
CA LYS A 801 -2.55 56.98 25.06
C LYS A 801 -1.87 55.68 24.60
N LYS A 802 -0.54 55.67 24.39
CA LYS A 802 0.20 54.46 24.01
C LYS A 802 0.15 53.38 25.11
N LEU A 803 0.26 53.75 26.38
CA LEU A 803 0.10 52.83 27.52
C LEU A 803 -1.32 52.25 27.60
N LYS A 804 -2.36 53.05 27.35
CA LYS A 804 -3.75 52.53 27.28
C LYS A 804 -3.95 51.56 26.11
N ALA A 805 -3.33 51.82 24.95
CA ALA A 805 -3.35 50.90 23.82
C ALA A 805 -2.63 49.58 24.15
N LEU A 806 -1.40 49.65 24.69
CA LEU A 806 -0.63 48.47 25.11
C LEU A 806 -1.32 47.69 26.24
N ALA A 807 -1.96 48.37 27.19
CA ALA A 807 -2.73 47.70 28.24
C ALA A 807 -4.00 47.01 27.70
N ALA A 808 -4.65 47.57 26.67
CA ALA A 808 -5.74 46.90 25.97
C ALA A 808 -5.24 45.70 25.16
N GLU A 809 -4.10 45.82 24.48
CA GLU A 809 -3.46 44.72 23.75
C GLU A 809 -3.05 43.58 24.69
N ILE A 810 -2.41 43.88 25.82
CA ILE A 810 -2.09 42.91 26.88
C ILE A 810 -3.36 42.24 27.39
N ARG A 811 -4.43 43.00 27.69
CA ARG A 811 -5.70 42.43 28.16
C ARG A 811 -6.39 41.54 27.13
N ILE A 812 -6.23 41.83 25.83
CA ILE A 812 -6.69 40.95 24.73
C ILE A 812 -5.84 39.67 24.70
N LYS A 813 -4.50 39.76 24.88
CA LYS A 813 -3.62 38.59 24.97
C LYS A 813 -3.90 37.74 26.22
N GLU A 814 -4.21 38.35 27.36
CA GLU A 814 -4.63 37.63 28.57
C GLU A 814 -5.95 36.87 28.37
N LEU A 815 -6.91 37.44 27.63
CA LEU A 815 -8.17 36.78 27.29
C LEU A 815 -7.97 35.65 26.27
N ASP A 816 -7.11 35.87 25.27
CA ASP A 816 -6.68 34.84 24.32
C ASP A 816 -5.99 33.67 25.02
N CYS A 817 -5.04 33.93 25.92
CA CYS A 817 -4.43 32.92 26.80
C CYS A 817 -5.48 32.18 27.65
N LYS A 818 -6.36 32.89 28.35
CA LYS A 818 -7.43 32.25 29.15
C LYS A 818 -8.40 31.40 28.31
N SER A 819 -8.62 31.76 27.04
CA SER A 819 -9.39 30.92 26.11
C SER A 819 -8.64 29.65 25.69
N LYS A 820 -7.31 29.75 25.56
CA LYS A 820 -6.40 28.61 25.29
C LYS A 820 -6.26 27.71 26.52
N ASP A 821 -6.21 28.27 27.72
CA ASP A 821 -6.23 27.52 28.97
C ASP A 821 -7.57 26.78 29.15
N CYS A 822 -8.70 27.46 28.86
CA CYS A 822 -10.03 26.84 28.91
C CYS A 822 -10.20 25.71 27.87
N THR A 823 -9.73 25.91 26.63
CA THR A 823 -9.76 24.85 25.60
C THR A 823 -8.76 23.73 25.87
N LEU A 824 -7.60 24.01 26.49
CA LEU A 824 -6.70 22.98 27.00
C LEU A 824 -7.35 22.18 28.13
N GLU A 825 -8.08 22.81 29.06
CA GLU A 825 -8.78 22.08 30.12
C GLU A 825 -9.96 21.27 29.58
N GLN A 826 -10.69 21.77 28.58
CA GLN A 826 -11.70 20.99 27.84
C GLN A 826 -11.08 19.80 27.10
N LEU A 827 -9.90 19.96 26.47
CA LEU A 827 -9.19 18.88 25.80
C LEU A 827 -8.60 17.86 26.79
N LYS A 828 -8.08 18.30 27.95
CA LYS A 828 -7.71 17.41 29.06
C LYS A 828 -8.91 16.64 29.57
N GLN A 829 -10.04 17.31 29.78
CA GLN A 829 -11.27 16.69 30.26
C GLN A 829 -11.80 15.66 29.25
N ALA A 830 -11.83 16.00 27.96
CA ALA A 830 -12.18 15.05 26.89
C ALA A 830 -11.19 13.87 26.80
N LEU A 831 -9.89 14.09 27.02
CA LEU A 831 -8.88 13.02 27.08
C LEU A 831 -9.04 12.15 28.34
N LEU A 832 -9.46 12.74 29.46
CA LEU A 832 -9.71 12.05 30.72
C LEU A 832 -11.02 11.26 30.66
N ASP A 833 -12.05 11.79 30.00
CA ASP A 833 -13.33 11.12 29.77
C ASP A 833 -13.24 10.04 28.70
N THR A 834 -12.54 10.25 27.58
CA THR A 834 -12.22 9.14 26.64
C THR A 834 -11.31 8.09 27.28
N LYS A 835 -10.45 8.46 28.24
CA LYS A 835 -9.72 7.49 29.08
C LYS A 835 -10.65 6.75 30.05
N LYS A 836 -11.67 7.40 30.62
CA LYS A 836 -12.73 6.71 31.38
C LYS A 836 -13.54 5.78 30.47
N GLU A 837 -13.85 6.17 29.24
CA GLU A 837 -14.56 5.36 28.25
C GLU A 837 -13.71 4.16 27.82
N LEU A 838 -12.41 4.32 27.55
CA LEU A 838 -11.51 3.18 27.31
C LEU A 838 -11.36 2.25 28.52
N VAL A 839 -11.35 2.79 29.74
CA VAL A 839 -11.38 1.97 30.97
C VAL A 839 -12.75 1.32 31.19
N LYS A 840 -13.84 1.97 30.76
CA LYS A 840 -15.21 1.46 30.80
C LYS A 840 -15.37 0.35 29.77
N GLU A 841 -15.01 0.55 28.50
CA GLU A 841 -14.91 -0.49 27.48
C GLU A 841 -14.02 -1.65 27.94
N LYS A 842 -12.87 -1.38 28.56
CA LYS A 842 -12.00 -2.46 29.07
C LYS A 842 -12.68 -3.23 30.20
N ARG A 843 -13.40 -2.54 31.10
CA ARG A 843 -14.24 -3.17 32.13
C ARG A 843 -15.48 -3.85 31.57
N GLU A 844 -16.04 -3.39 30.46
CA GLU A 844 -17.22 -3.96 29.80
C GLU A 844 -16.82 -5.14 28.92
N LYS A 845 -15.61 -5.15 28.34
CA LYS A 845 -15.00 -6.33 27.70
C LYS A 845 -14.60 -7.37 28.74
N ILE A 846 -14.04 -6.96 29.89
CA ILE A 846 -13.83 -7.87 31.04
C ILE A 846 -15.18 -8.41 31.55
N LYS A 847 -16.20 -7.56 31.75
CA LYS A 847 -17.55 -8.01 32.12
C LYS A 847 -18.27 -8.80 31.04
N LEU A 848 -17.92 -8.66 29.76
CA LEU A 848 -18.45 -9.52 28.70
C LEU A 848 -17.80 -10.90 28.81
N VAL A 849 -16.49 -10.96 29.05
CA VAL A 849 -15.76 -12.20 29.36
C VAL A 849 -16.25 -12.85 30.66
N GLU A 850 -16.64 -12.08 31.69
CA GLU A 850 -17.22 -12.58 32.94
C GLU A 850 -18.71 -12.96 32.81
N ASN A 851 -19.51 -12.25 32.02
CA ASN A 851 -20.92 -12.60 31.77
C ASN A 851 -21.05 -13.81 30.83
N ILE A 852 -20.15 -13.97 29.85
CA ILE A 852 -19.96 -15.22 29.09
C ILE A 852 -19.55 -16.38 30.02
N ARG A 853 -19.05 -16.06 31.24
CA ARG A 853 -18.72 -17.01 32.32
C ARG A 853 -19.78 -17.10 33.43
N GLY A 854 -20.96 -16.50 33.25
CA GLY A 854 -21.87 -16.23 34.36
C GLY A 854 -23.34 -16.00 34.00
N HIS A 855 -23.84 -16.55 32.89
CA HIS A 855 -25.25 -16.44 32.49
C HIS A 855 -25.95 -17.77 32.13
N ARG A 856 -25.50 -18.86 32.78
CA ARG A 856 -26.30 -20.02 33.21
C ARG A 856 -25.60 -20.61 34.45
N ALA A 857 -26.29 -21.12 35.46
CA ALA A 857 -27.73 -21.07 35.73
C ALA A 857 -27.97 -20.89 37.25
N ASP A 858 -29.18 -20.50 37.64
CA ASP A 858 -29.76 -21.10 38.85
C ASP A 858 -31.31 -21.07 38.84
N GLY A 859 -31.91 -22.01 39.56
CA GLY A 859 -33.33 -22.21 39.75
C GLY A 859 -33.91 -23.43 39.00
N PRO A 860 -35.00 -24.04 39.50
CA PRO A 860 -35.85 -23.60 40.63
C PRO A 860 -35.96 -24.63 41.78
N THR A 861 -36.42 -24.22 42.97
CA THR A 861 -37.69 -24.74 43.59
C THR A 861 -38.05 -24.15 44.98
N LEU A 862 -39.26 -23.59 45.04
CA LEU A 862 -40.30 -23.74 46.09
C LEU A 862 -39.94 -23.86 47.59
N THR A 863 -40.27 -22.82 48.38
CA THR A 863 -41.13 -22.78 49.60
C THR A 863 -40.71 -21.58 50.49
N GLY A 864 -41.60 -20.77 51.10
CA GLY A 864 -43.05 -20.60 50.94
C GLY A 864 -43.58 -19.57 51.96
N THR A 865 -44.76 -18.94 51.72
CA THR A 865 -45.55 -18.07 52.67
C THR A 865 -44.84 -16.83 53.29
N ASN A 866 -45.39 -15.62 53.40
CA ASN A 866 -46.78 -15.13 53.41
C ASN A 866 -46.81 -13.58 53.29
N THR A 867 -47.89 -13.01 52.73
CA THR A 867 -48.43 -11.62 52.97
C THR A 867 -47.53 -10.39 52.71
N SER A 868 -48.02 -9.21 52.29
CA SER A 868 -49.39 -8.75 52.03
C SER A 868 -49.45 -7.79 50.83
N SER A 869 -50.67 -7.38 50.49
CA SER A 869 -51.04 -6.37 49.49
C SER A 869 -50.39 -4.99 49.70
N ASP A 870 -50.25 -4.21 48.61
CA ASP A 870 -51.21 -3.13 48.36
C ASP A 870 -51.18 -2.60 46.91
N ILE A 871 -52.30 -2.02 46.48
CA ILE A 871 -52.55 -1.52 45.12
C ILE A 871 -53.03 -0.07 45.21
N ILE A 872 -52.32 0.87 44.58
CA ILE A 872 -52.87 2.20 44.25
C ILE A 872 -52.48 2.55 42.80
N VAL A 873 -53.44 3.13 42.07
CA VAL A 873 -53.35 3.56 40.67
C VAL A 873 -53.98 4.95 40.57
N ILE A 874 -53.70 5.71 39.49
CA ILE A 874 -54.32 7.02 39.15
C ILE A 874 -53.71 8.17 40.02
N ARG A 875 -53.41 9.40 39.55
CA ARG A 875 -54.00 10.20 38.44
C ARG A 875 -52.99 11.08 37.69
N THR A 876 -53.41 11.50 36.50
CA THR A 876 -52.86 12.61 35.71
C THR A 876 -53.22 13.99 36.29
N THR A 877 -52.38 15.00 36.03
CA THR A 877 -52.84 16.40 35.87
C THR A 877 -51.90 17.18 34.96
N SER A 878 -52.46 18.10 34.17
CA SER A 878 -51.76 18.96 33.22
C SER A 878 -52.13 20.43 33.40
N GLN A 879 -51.15 21.33 33.39
CA GLN A 879 -51.31 22.75 33.01
C GLN A 879 -50.05 23.12 32.22
N THR A 880 -50.04 23.62 30.97
CA THR A 880 -50.90 24.54 30.19
C THR A 880 -50.88 26.00 30.65
N ALA A 881 -50.00 26.78 30.01
CA ALA A 881 -50.18 28.21 29.80
C ALA A 881 -49.74 28.57 28.37
N HIS A 882 -50.68 29.01 27.53
CA HIS A 882 -50.41 29.78 26.31
C HIS A 882 -50.13 31.27 26.72
N THR A 883 -49.80 32.26 25.88
CA THR A 883 -50.17 32.54 24.47
C THR A 883 -49.21 33.55 23.81
N SER A 884 -49.00 33.40 22.49
CA SER A 884 -48.74 34.50 21.51
C SER A 884 -47.41 35.30 21.65
N SER A 885 -46.90 36.00 20.63
CA SER A 885 -47.46 36.32 19.29
C SER A 885 -46.39 36.44 18.18
N TYR A 886 -46.86 36.57 16.94
CA TYR A 886 -46.08 36.80 15.71
C TYR A 886 -45.15 38.03 15.76
N ARG A 887 -43.98 37.93 15.09
CA ARG A 887 -43.71 38.71 13.86
C ARG A 887 -42.51 38.19 13.05
N THR A 888 -42.62 38.34 11.74
CA THR A 888 -41.57 38.12 10.73
C THR A 888 -41.14 39.46 10.10
N LEU A 889 -40.09 39.41 9.26
CA LEU A 889 -39.55 40.50 8.41
C LEU A 889 -38.74 41.59 9.13
N GLY A 890 -37.68 42.06 8.47
CA GLY A 890 -36.81 43.15 8.97
C GLY A 890 -35.41 43.16 8.35
N SER A 891 -35.28 43.49 7.06
CA SER A 891 -33.98 43.71 6.42
C SER A 891 -33.33 45.02 6.90
N GLY A 892 -32.00 45.03 7.04
CA GLY A 892 -31.28 46.16 7.67
C GLY A 892 -29.83 46.31 7.18
N PHE A 893 -29.64 46.68 5.92
CA PHE A 893 -28.34 47.02 5.36
C PHE A 893 -27.82 48.36 5.93
N LYS A 894 -26.64 48.38 6.56
CA LYS A 894 -25.74 49.55 6.48
C LYS A 894 -24.29 49.18 6.77
N ALA A 895 -23.38 49.80 6.04
CA ALA A 895 -21.93 49.67 6.14
C ALA A 895 -21.30 51.07 6.31
N ILE A 896 -19.96 51.11 6.43
CA ILE A 896 -19.11 52.31 6.52
C ILE A 896 -19.18 52.96 7.92
N CYS A 897 -18.08 53.25 8.63
CA CYS A 897 -16.65 53.18 8.26
C CYS A 897 -15.92 51.92 8.76
#